data_AF-A0A5N6YLJ7-F1
#
_entry.id   AF-A0A5N6YLJ7-F1
#
_cell.length_a   1.000
_cell.length_b   1.000
_cell.length_c   1.000
_cell.angle_alpha   90.00
_cell.angle_beta   90.00
_cell.angle_gamma   90.00
#
_symmetry.space_group_name_H-M   'P 1'
#
loop_
_entity.id
_entity.type
_entity.pdbx_description
1 polymer ?
#
loop_
_entity_poly.entity_id
_entity_poly.type
_entity_poly.pdbx_seq_one_letter_code
_entity_poly.pdbx_strand_id
1 'polypeptide(L)'
;MALVAQSATFIHQYISSFLHSKPRKSPEALKLGILSSAQINAAAVIHPAETHPDVILYAIASRDASTAAQAAKQYNITKSYGSYQELLDDPAVDIVYVSTPNGQHYEWTSKALQAGKHVLCEKPFTSNADEAKGLVSLAKEKGLTLEEAFHWQFHPAAHAWRHILESGQHGRILRTKAVMTASPGVPKGDIRWQYDLGGGSAMDMTYALSFTRYALRARHPKAINSVTARVSSDDPRVDAAMYAYLTFVGPQDTEVHSQIYTDMERQWVVGVVPRFWELPSIEVETERAIIFFYNAMMPHLYHYISVTDKTTGQTRHHKQYNGGPLWGNVMTTGGKGGSSHWSTYRWQLEAFVDAVKGKAPTYWIPGEDSICQMECIDALYQAAGLPDVSSQGNSSNLEICESLLVAYHFLKARGPKDLCRADEHAANSIYSWAGGAALPSPVYARIEETSDEKNDVILEDQLRSRIALSVLATLSESLPVSKAENAADIVIALASFSSTEDPWTTQEAFTYATTLLNAFALTTTTNKESNTTFWPVIEKILKDRIRPLFAKTRNPAITSAGRKNFHPVPLPRFDAGILDPETKPWKIQDIYATTVLSWIIQQYKPTNQTNLETHFPLLVPPILALIDDDTTSIKTKGCILLRNLLTPIQQTKSPILHRTNLTSVFEDALKPCLLSLPTITPEADSIDLLKEAYPALLTLQKTTYTNTPSPSPQSQSKTQPNKLETYISRLTSTLRENLIPSFHHISSSNTTSLSSDFASFPYPRLSTLLLEQMVNVLGEVGIHTTKFLQDIVPILHNTLANPFGPAYPPMLLGAVEVSRVVVLNAHPRVWRWRGEILDALCSCWIHVVEEEREIVDRGKRGGESEREGAVMERLKKELRGVVYLLKFALQNSIQVDGGEGQLEAKENLDKELRELVDADESLKGLLLEDIDANDGDFFGEA
;
A
#
# COMPACT_ATOMS: atom_id res chain seq x y z
N MET A 1 34.65 -1.17 9.04
CA MET A 1 35.54 -2.33 9.32
C MET A 1 35.00 -3.66 8.87
N ALA A 2 33.68 -3.92 8.92
CA ALA A 2 33.10 -5.09 8.26
C ALA A 2 33.64 -5.23 6.83
N LEU A 3 33.67 -4.15 6.06
CA LEU A 3 34.30 -4.09 4.73
C LEU A 3 35.81 -4.38 4.69
N VAL A 4 36.62 -3.96 5.66
CA VAL A 4 38.08 -4.20 5.66
C VAL A 4 38.42 -5.60 6.15
N ALA A 5 37.73 -6.07 7.19
CA ALA A 5 37.82 -7.44 7.69
C ALA A 5 37.23 -8.43 6.68
N GLN A 6 36.09 -8.12 6.05
CA GLN A 6 35.54 -8.88 4.91
C GLN A 6 36.48 -8.79 3.72
N SER A 7 37.11 -7.65 3.42
CA SER A 7 38.11 -7.56 2.33
C SER A 7 39.34 -8.39 2.64
N ALA A 8 39.86 -8.38 3.87
CA ALA A 8 40.99 -9.21 4.27
C ALA A 8 40.62 -10.70 4.30
N THR A 9 39.39 -11.02 4.75
CA THR A 9 38.83 -12.38 4.73
C THR A 9 38.64 -12.85 3.30
N PHE A 10 38.06 -12.00 2.45
CA PHE A 10 37.83 -12.25 1.04
C PHE A 10 39.16 -12.42 0.32
N ILE A 11 40.14 -11.54 0.52
CA ILE A 11 41.48 -11.67 -0.04
C ILE A 11 42.14 -12.96 0.47
N HIS A 12 42.09 -13.25 1.77
CA HIS A 12 42.71 -14.46 2.32
C HIS A 12 42.04 -15.73 1.79
N GLN A 13 40.72 -15.78 1.70
CA GLN A 13 39.96 -16.93 1.20
C GLN A 13 40.02 -17.04 -0.33
N TYR A 14 40.05 -15.93 -1.04
CA TYR A 14 40.25 -15.87 -2.49
C TYR A 14 41.66 -16.35 -2.84
N ILE A 15 42.68 -15.86 -2.14
CA ILE A 15 44.06 -16.36 -2.27
C ILE A 15 44.11 -17.83 -1.88
N SER A 16 43.48 -18.25 -0.77
CA SER A 16 43.52 -19.64 -0.33
C SER A 16 42.78 -20.57 -1.30
N SER A 17 41.61 -20.20 -1.82
CA SER A 17 40.86 -20.97 -2.81
C SER A 17 41.54 -21.00 -4.17
N PHE A 18 42.33 -19.99 -4.51
CA PHE A 18 43.15 -19.96 -5.72
C PHE A 18 44.43 -20.80 -5.56
N LEU A 19 45.07 -20.76 -4.39
CA LEU A 19 46.32 -21.49 -4.11
C LEU A 19 46.09 -22.98 -3.82
N HIS A 20 44.89 -23.38 -3.40
CA HIS A 20 44.55 -24.77 -3.11
C HIS A 20 43.67 -25.36 -4.22
N SER A 21 43.92 -26.61 -4.61
CA SER A 21 43.19 -27.26 -5.69
C SER A 21 41.71 -27.42 -5.37
N LYS A 22 40.83 -26.87 -6.22
CA LYS A 22 39.39 -27.14 -6.19
C LYS A 22 39.17 -28.66 -6.39
N PRO A 23 38.65 -29.39 -5.40
CA PRO A 23 38.46 -30.82 -5.53
C PRO A 23 37.43 -31.10 -6.62
N ARG A 24 37.56 -32.23 -7.31
CA ARG A 24 36.50 -32.73 -8.19
C ARG A 24 35.25 -32.97 -7.34
N LYS A 25 34.11 -32.43 -7.79
CA LYS A 25 32.83 -32.61 -7.10
C LYS A 25 32.40 -34.07 -7.12
N SER A 26 31.90 -34.55 -5.99
CA SER A 26 31.33 -35.89 -5.86
C SER A 26 30.06 -36.01 -6.73
N PRO A 27 29.76 -37.19 -7.31
CA PRO A 27 28.50 -37.43 -8.01
C PRO A 27 27.26 -37.19 -7.13
N GLU A 28 27.39 -37.40 -5.81
CA GLU A 28 26.35 -37.22 -4.80
C GLU A 28 26.56 -35.90 -4.01
N ALA A 29 27.11 -34.88 -4.67
CA ALA A 29 27.27 -33.57 -4.06
C ALA A 29 25.92 -32.84 -3.99
N LEU A 30 25.68 -32.21 -2.84
CA LEU A 30 24.47 -31.43 -2.57
C LEU A 30 24.48 -30.15 -3.40
N LYS A 31 23.37 -29.83 -4.05
CA LYS A 31 23.16 -28.61 -4.81
C LYS A 31 22.68 -27.50 -3.88
N LEU A 32 23.54 -26.50 -3.73
CA LEU A 32 23.30 -25.34 -2.90
C LEU A 32 22.56 -24.25 -3.67
N GLY A 33 21.43 -23.82 -3.11
CA GLY A 33 20.74 -22.59 -3.44
C GLY A 33 21.09 -21.47 -2.46
N ILE A 34 21.27 -20.24 -2.95
CA ILE A 34 21.57 -19.07 -2.12
C ILE A 34 20.43 -18.06 -2.26
N LEU A 35 19.73 -17.75 -1.17
CA LEU A 35 18.75 -16.68 -1.13
C LEU A 35 19.44 -15.36 -0.77
N SER A 36 19.25 -14.34 -1.61
CA SER A 36 19.91 -13.02 -1.58
C SER A 36 21.28 -12.99 -2.28
N SER A 37 21.67 -11.80 -2.74
CA SER A 37 23.00 -11.47 -3.25
C SER A 37 23.83 -10.70 -2.22
N ALA A 38 23.71 -11.08 -0.94
CA ALA A 38 24.40 -10.41 0.16
C ALA A 38 25.92 -10.50 0.02
N GLN A 39 26.63 -9.45 0.46
CA GLN A 39 28.09 -9.37 0.38
C GLN A 39 28.80 -10.51 1.15
N ILE A 40 28.15 -11.06 2.18
CA ILE A 40 28.70 -12.13 3.01
C ILE A 40 28.79 -13.48 2.27
N ASN A 41 27.97 -13.69 1.24
CA ASN A 41 27.84 -14.97 0.53
C ASN A 41 29.18 -15.50 0.03
N ALA A 42 30.04 -14.61 -0.47
CA ALA A 42 31.38 -14.95 -0.94
C ALA A 42 32.18 -15.72 0.12
N ALA A 43 32.24 -15.15 1.33
CA ALA A 43 33.06 -15.68 2.41
C ALA A 43 32.38 -16.83 3.18
N ALA A 44 31.06 -16.76 3.32
CA ALA A 44 30.30 -17.68 4.15
C ALA A 44 29.95 -19.00 3.47
N VAL A 45 29.66 -18.99 2.17
CA VAL A 45 29.21 -20.23 1.50
C VAL A 45 29.82 -20.46 0.13
N ILE A 46 30.11 -19.42 -0.65
CA ILE A 46 30.62 -19.58 -2.02
C ILE A 46 32.03 -20.19 -2.02
N HIS A 47 33.03 -19.51 -1.43
CA HIS A 47 34.40 -20.04 -1.37
C HIS A 47 34.51 -21.33 -0.55
N PRO A 48 33.81 -21.48 0.59
CA PRO A 48 33.70 -22.76 1.28
C PRO A 48 33.18 -23.88 0.37
N ALA A 49 32.08 -23.66 -0.35
CA ALA A 49 31.51 -24.65 -1.25
C ALA A 49 32.47 -24.99 -2.40
N GLU A 50 33.19 -24.02 -2.98
CA GLU A 50 34.19 -24.27 -4.03
C GLU A 50 35.23 -25.32 -3.60
N THR A 51 35.64 -25.29 -2.32
CA THR A 51 36.65 -26.20 -1.74
C THR A 51 36.06 -27.45 -1.08
N HIS A 52 34.73 -27.62 -1.08
CA HIS A 52 34.05 -28.79 -0.54
C HIS A 52 33.74 -29.79 -1.67
N PRO A 53 34.18 -31.06 -1.62
CA PRO A 53 33.91 -32.03 -2.69
C PRO A 53 32.41 -32.35 -2.84
N ASP A 54 31.67 -32.29 -1.72
CA ASP A 54 30.25 -32.68 -1.67
C ASP A 54 29.25 -31.51 -1.77
N VAL A 55 29.65 -30.32 -2.23
CA VAL A 55 28.73 -29.18 -2.42
C VAL A 55 28.94 -28.54 -3.80
N ILE A 56 27.85 -28.33 -4.53
CA ILE A 56 27.81 -27.66 -5.83
C ILE A 56 27.10 -26.32 -5.70
N LEU A 57 27.73 -25.24 -6.19
CA LEU A 57 27.08 -23.93 -6.35
C LEU A 57 26.08 -23.99 -7.50
N TYR A 58 24.81 -24.19 -7.17
CA TYR A 58 23.79 -24.50 -8.15
C TYR A 58 22.93 -23.29 -8.51
N ALA A 59 22.33 -22.62 -7.53
CA ALA A 59 21.41 -21.52 -7.77
C ALA A 59 21.65 -20.32 -6.84
N ILE A 60 21.35 -19.11 -7.33
CA ILE A 60 21.26 -17.89 -6.53
C ILE A 60 20.01 -17.10 -6.89
N ALA A 61 19.36 -16.49 -5.91
CA ALA A 61 18.16 -15.69 -6.12
C ALA A 61 18.32 -14.28 -5.54
N SER A 62 17.71 -13.31 -6.20
CA SER A 62 17.52 -11.94 -5.71
C SER A 62 16.07 -11.52 -5.97
N ARG A 63 15.62 -10.41 -5.38
CA ARG A 63 14.34 -9.76 -5.73
C ARG A 63 14.40 -9.00 -7.06
N ASP A 64 15.60 -8.88 -7.62
CA ASP A 64 15.87 -8.30 -8.93
C ASP A 64 16.62 -9.33 -9.79
N ALA A 65 16.02 -9.73 -10.91
CA ALA A 65 16.57 -10.74 -11.81
C ALA A 65 17.95 -10.34 -12.35
N SER A 66 18.19 -9.04 -12.58
CA SER A 66 19.46 -8.56 -13.12
C SER A 66 20.60 -8.73 -12.12
N THR A 67 20.35 -8.44 -10.84
CA THR A 67 21.29 -8.61 -9.73
C THR A 67 21.62 -10.08 -9.52
N ALA A 68 20.62 -10.98 -9.57
CA ALA A 68 20.86 -12.42 -9.47
C ALA A 68 21.72 -12.94 -10.62
N ALA A 69 21.44 -12.51 -11.85
CA ALA A 69 22.20 -12.91 -13.03
C ALA A 69 23.66 -12.42 -12.99
N GLN A 70 23.89 -11.19 -12.51
CA GLN A 70 25.25 -10.66 -12.32
C GLN A 70 26.04 -11.47 -11.29
N ALA A 71 25.44 -11.77 -10.13
CA ALA A 71 26.08 -12.57 -9.10
C ALA A 71 26.35 -14.00 -9.58
N ALA A 72 25.41 -14.62 -10.30
CA ALA A 72 25.61 -15.96 -10.87
C ALA A 72 26.77 -15.99 -11.85
N LYS A 73 26.89 -14.98 -12.73
CA LYS A 73 28.03 -14.84 -13.64
C LYS A 73 29.34 -14.63 -12.89
N GLN A 74 29.37 -13.78 -11.87
CA GLN A 74 30.57 -13.47 -11.09
C GLN A 74 31.17 -14.71 -10.42
N TYR A 75 30.31 -15.58 -9.86
CA TYR A 75 30.72 -16.73 -9.07
C TYR A 75 30.57 -18.07 -9.79
N ASN A 76 30.26 -18.05 -11.10
CA ASN A 76 30.01 -19.24 -11.93
C ASN A 76 28.94 -20.18 -11.35
N ILE A 77 27.83 -19.60 -10.88
CA ILE A 77 26.66 -20.33 -10.36
C ILE A 77 25.77 -20.75 -11.55
N THR A 78 25.24 -21.97 -11.50
CA THR A 78 24.58 -22.59 -12.66
C THR A 78 23.27 -21.89 -13.06
N LYS A 79 22.47 -21.48 -12.07
CA LYS A 79 21.18 -20.83 -12.26
C LYS A 79 21.06 -19.53 -11.45
N SER A 80 20.26 -18.61 -11.97
CA SER A 80 19.86 -17.38 -11.28
C SER A 80 18.35 -17.20 -11.36
N TYR A 81 17.73 -16.79 -10.26
CA TYR A 81 16.28 -16.57 -10.16
C TYR A 81 15.94 -15.14 -9.78
N GLY A 82 14.83 -14.63 -10.31
CA GLY A 82 14.34 -13.26 -10.09
C GLY A 82 13.45 -13.12 -8.85
N SER A 83 13.11 -14.24 -8.21
CA SER A 83 12.51 -14.27 -6.88
C SER A 83 13.11 -15.38 -6.03
N TYR A 84 12.99 -15.25 -4.70
CA TYR A 84 13.42 -16.29 -3.77
C TYR A 84 12.56 -17.55 -3.88
N GLN A 85 11.26 -17.39 -4.15
CA GLN A 85 10.33 -18.51 -4.27
C GLN A 85 10.68 -19.40 -5.47
N GLU A 86 11.01 -18.82 -6.63
CA GLU A 86 11.44 -19.58 -7.82
C GLU A 86 12.63 -20.51 -7.54
N LEU A 87 13.56 -20.12 -6.66
CA LEU A 87 14.69 -20.97 -6.26
C LEU A 87 14.23 -22.11 -5.34
N LEU A 88 13.32 -21.82 -4.40
CA LEU A 88 12.78 -22.82 -3.48
C LEU A 88 11.93 -23.88 -4.22
N ASP A 89 11.22 -23.46 -5.26
CA ASP A 89 10.40 -24.32 -6.11
C ASP A 89 11.25 -25.22 -7.03
N ASP A 90 12.55 -24.96 -7.19
CA ASP A 90 13.43 -25.81 -7.99
C ASP A 90 13.65 -27.16 -7.28
N PRO A 91 13.14 -28.28 -7.82
CA PRO A 91 13.29 -29.59 -7.20
C PRO A 91 14.74 -30.08 -7.18
N ALA A 92 15.64 -29.46 -7.96
CA ALA A 92 17.05 -29.82 -7.97
C ALA A 92 17.86 -29.17 -6.84
N VAL A 93 17.32 -28.20 -6.08
CA VAL A 93 18.01 -27.62 -4.92
C VAL A 93 17.85 -28.56 -3.72
N ASP A 94 18.96 -28.95 -3.09
CA ASP A 94 18.97 -29.85 -1.92
C ASP A 94 19.08 -29.06 -0.60
N ILE A 95 19.96 -28.07 -0.59
CA ILE A 95 20.27 -27.24 0.59
C ILE A 95 20.17 -25.77 0.23
N VAL A 96 19.74 -24.95 1.19
CA VAL A 96 19.56 -23.50 1.01
C VAL A 96 20.37 -22.73 2.05
N TYR A 97 21.07 -21.72 1.60
CA TYR A 97 21.68 -20.71 2.46
C TYR A 97 20.85 -19.43 2.45
N VAL A 98 20.38 -19.01 3.62
CA VAL A 98 19.52 -17.82 3.79
C VAL A 98 20.35 -16.67 4.34
N SER A 99 20.61 -15.65 3.51
CA SER A 99 21.34 -14.42 3.88
C SER A 99 20.57 -13.15 3.53
N THR A 100 19.24 -13.21 3.68
CA THR A 100 18.35 -12.06 3.59
C THR A 100 18.59 -11.09 4.77
N PRO A 101 17.99 -9.88 4.81
CA PRO A 101 18.00 -9.06 6.02
C PRO A 101 17.45 -9.82 7.23
N ASN A 102 17.91 -9.47 8.45
CA ASN A 102 17.61 -10.22 9.69
C ASN A 102 16.10 -10.47 9.88
N GLY A 103 15.28 -9.43 9.72
CA GLY A 103 13.81 -9.51 9.84
C GLY A 103 13.12 -10.40 8.80
N GLN A 104 13.85 -10.95 7.83
CA GLN A 104 13.32 -11.86 6.81
C GLN A 104 13.84 -13.30 6.98
N HIS A 105 14.74 -13.56 7.94
CA HIS A 105 15.28 -14.90 8.19
C HIS A 105 14.18 -15.90 8.52
N TYR A 106 13.22 -15.54 9.37
CA TYR A 106 12.10 -16.40 9.74
C TYR A 106 11.26 -16.80 8.52
N GLU A 107 10.79 -15.82 7.76
CA GLU A 107 9.94 -16.06 6.59
C GLU A 107 10.61 -17.00 5.58
N TRP A 108 11.83 -16.68 5.15
CA TRP A 108 12.49 -17.43 4.08
C TRP A 108 13.04 -18.77 4.53
N THR A 109 13.45 -18.90 5.79
CA THR A 109 13.83 -20.20 6.36
C THR A 109 12.60 -21.10 6.51
N SER A 110 11.48 -20.56 6.99
CA SER A 110 10.21 -21.31 7.09
C SER A 110 9.76 -21.81 5.72
N LYS A 111 9.74 -20.93 4.70
CA LYS A 111 9.41 -21.31 3.32
C LYS A 111 10.36 -22.36 2.74
N ALA A 112 11.66 -22.25 3.01
CA ALA A 112 12.63 -23.23 2.54
C ALA A 112 12.41 -24.62 3.19
N LEU A 113 12.14 -24.67 4.50
CA LEU A 113 11.81 -25.91 5.19
C LEU A 113 10.49 -26.51 4.68
N GLN A 114 9.47 -25.67 4.43
CA GLN A 114 8.21 -26.10 3.84
C GLN A 114 8.38 -26.67 2.43
N ALA A 115 9.29 -26.11 1.64
CA ALA A 115 9.69 -26.63 0.32
C ALA A 115 10.58 -27.89 0.39
N GLY A 116 10.79 -28.46 1.58
CA GLY A 116 11.55 -29.70 1.76
C GLY A 116 13.07 -29.53 1.69
N LYS A 117 13.59 -28.31 1.90
CA LYS A 117 15.02 -28.01 1.77
C LYS A 117 15.69 -28.00 3.14
N HIS A 118 16.92 -28.52 3.24
CA HIS A 118 17.76 -28.31 4.43
C HIS A 118 18.28 -26.87 4.43
N VAL A 119 18.38 -26.23 5.60
CA VAL A 119 18.66 -24.79 5.67
C VAL A 119 19.85 -24.47 6.57
N LEU A 120 20.78 -23.66 6.05
CA LEU A 120 21.79 -22.94 6.82
C LEU A 120 21.41 -21.45 6.84
N CYS A 121 20.95 -20.95 7.98
CA CYS A 121 20.42 -19.59 8.13
C CYS A 121 21.45 -18.65 8.75
N GLU A 122 21.67 -17.47 8.17
CA GLU A 122 22.59 -16.48 8.76
C GLU A 122 22.19 -16.03 10.17
N LYS A 123 23.19 -15.49 10.89
CA LYS A 123 23.01 -14.84 12.20
C LYS A 123 22.57 -13.37 12.01
N PRO A 124 21.84 -12.77 12.97
CA PRO A 124 21.15 -13.43 14.09
C PRO A 124 20.10 -14.40 13.55
N PHE A 125 19.90 -15.54 14.22
CA PHE A 125 19.06 -16.61 13.69
C PHE A 125 17.68 -16.15 13.22
N THR A 126 17.04 -15.27 13.98
CA THR A 126 15.72 -14.65 13.73
C THR A 126 15.66 -13.27 14.38
N SER A 127 14.53 -12.56 14.28
CA SER A 127 14.36 -11.25 14.93
C SER A 127 14.14 -11.36 16.45
N ASN A 128 13.60 -12.48 16.93
CA ASN A 128 13.35 -12.76 18.35
C ASN A 128 13.39 -14.27 18.63
N ALA A 129 13.29 -14.64 19.91
CA ALA A 129 13.31 -16.03 20.35
C ALA A 129 12.10 -16.88 19.92
N ASP A 130 10.92 -16.28 19.77
CA ASP A 130 9.71 -17.04 19.44
C ASP A 130 9.72 -17.48 17.97
N GLU A 131 10.19 -16.62 17.07
CA GLU A 131 10.51 -17.00 15.69
C GLU A 131 11.55 -18.14 15.65
N ALA A 132 12.60 -18.07 16.47
CA ALA A 132 13.61 -19.13 16.56
C ALA A 132 13.00 -20.47 16.98
N LYS A 133 12.13 -20.47 18.00
CA LYS A 133 11.39 -21.66 18.46
C LYS A 133 10.51 -22.22 17.35
N GLY A 134 9.84 -21.36 16.58
CA GLY A 134 9.04 -21.72 15.43
C GLY A 134 9.84 -22.48 14.38
N LEU A 135 11.00 -21.95 13.97
CA LEU A 135 11.84 -22.61 12.97
C LEU A 135 12.41 -23.95 13.43
N VAL A 136 12.90 -24.03 14.67
CA VAL A 136 13.45 -25.27 15.24
C VAL A 136 12.37 -26.36 15.31
N SER A 137 11.15 -25.97 15.71
CA SER A 137 10.00 -26.88 15.76
C SER A 137 9.62 -27.37 14.37
N LEU A 138 9.53 -26.46 13.38
CA LEU A 138 9.21 -26.78 12.00
C LEU A 138 10.24 -27.71 11.36
N ALA A 139 11.54 -27.45 11.54
CA ALA A 139 12.60 -28.30 11.03
C ALA A 139 12.51 -29.73 11.58
N LYS A 140 12.22 -29.85 12.89
CA LYS A 140 12.01 -31.14 13.55
C LYS A 140 10.78 -31.87 13.03
N GLU A 141 9.67 -31.17 12.82
CA GLU A 141 8.44 -31.73 12.25
C GLU A 141 8.69 -32.27 10.84
N LYS A 142 9.41 -31.51 10.00
CA LYS A 142 9.73 -31.89 8.62
C LYS A 142 10.87 -32.92 8.52
N GLY A 143 11.57 -33.22 9.61
CA GLY A 143 12.75 -34.10 9.59
C GLY A 143 13.92 -33.52 8.79
N LEU A 144 14.03 -32.19 8.72
CA LEU A 144 15.04 -31.48 7.94
C LEU A 144 16.15 -30.92 8.84
N THR A 145 17.33 -30.74 8.27
CA THR A 145 18.48 -30.13 8.96
C THR A 145 18.34 -28.62 8.90
N LEU A 146 18.36 -27.98 10.06
CA LEU A 146 18.39 -26.53 10.24
C LEU A 146 19.56 -26.15 11.15
N GLU A 147 20.37 -25.20 10.73
CA GLU A 147 21.49 -24.68 11.52
C GLU A 147 21.59 -23.16 11.40
N GLU A 148 21.86 -22.47 12.52
CA GLU A 148 22.29 -21.08 12.51
C GLU A 148 23.76 -20.99 12.05
N ALA A 149 24.10 -20.03 11.20
CA ALA A 149 25.43 -19.83 10.63
C ALA A 149 26.43 -19.22 11.64
N PHE A 150 26.50 -19.75 12.86
CA PHE A 150 27.37 -19.31 13.94
C PHE A 150 28.79 -19.91 13.85
N HIS A 151 29.44 -19.66 12.71
CA HIS A 151 30.62 -20.34 12.21
C HIS A 151 31.86 -20.44 13.13
N TRP A 152 32.07 -19.49 14.06
CA TRP A 152 33.34 -19.39 14.79
C TRP A 152 33.58 -20.57 15.75
N GLN A 153 32.50 -21.16 16.28
CA GLN A 153 32.59 -22.26 17.25
C GLN A 153 33.14 -23.55 16.61
N PHE A 154 32.99 -23.72 15.30
CA PHE A 154 33.48 -24.89 14.56
C PHE A 154 34.99 -24.91 14.38
N HIS A 155 35.66 -23.76 14.54
CA HIS A 155 37.09 -23.66 14.29
C HIS A 155 37.92 -24.24 15.45
N PRO A 156 39.03 -24.98 15.17
CA PRO A 156 39.90 -25.59 16.19
C PRO A 156 40.34 -24.68 17.34
N ALA A 157 40.58 -23.40 17.05
CA ALA A 157 40.93 -22.39 18.05
C ALA A 157 39.89 -22.26 19.18
N ALA A 158 38.59 -22.31 18.88
CA ALA A 158 37.54 -22.22 19.90
C ALA A 158 37.60 -23.39 20.88
N HIS A 159 37.86 -24.60 20.40
CA HIS A 159 37.99 -25.80 21.23
C HIS A 159 39.32 -25.85 21.99
N ALA A 160 40.43 -25.40 21.39
CA ALA A 160 41.71 -25.28 22.09
C ALA A 160 41.62 -24.28 23.25
N TRP A 161 41.00 -23.11 23.02
CA TRP A 161 40.76 -22.12 24.06
C TRP A 161 39.89 -22.67 25.19
N ARG A 162 38.76 -23.29 24.85
CA ARG A 162 37.86 -23.88 25.85
C ARG A 162 38.51 -25.03 26.61
N HIS A 163 39.35 -25.84 25.95
CA HIS A 163 40.12 -26.89 26.62
C HIS A 163 41.09 -26.33 27.67
N ILE A 164 41.70 -25.16 27.42
CA ILE A 164 42.55 -24.48 28.42
C ILE A 164 41.70 -24.05 29.63
N LEU A 165 40.51 -23.49 29.40
CA LEU A 165 39.57 -23.12 30.47
C LEU A 165 39.12 -24.34 31.29
N GLU A 166 38.81 -25.45 30.61
CA GLU A 166 38.28 -26.68 31.22
C GLU A 166 39.38 -27.57 31.85
N SER A 167 40.67 -27.27 31.63
CA SER A 167 41.79 -28.06 32.14
C SER A 167 41.90 -28.11 33.67
N GLY A 168 41.22 -27.20 34.39
CA GLY A 168 41.29 -27.04 35.84
C GLY A 168 42.61 -26.45 36.36
N GLN A 169 43.62 -26.26 35.50
CA GLN A 169 44.96 -25.78 35.90
C GLN A 169 44.90 -24.34 36.47
N HIS A 170 43.98 -23.52 35.97
CA HIS A 170 43.89 -22.09 36.28
C HIS A 170 42.87 -21.73 37.37
N GLY A 171 42.26 -22.72 38.02
CA GLY A 171 41.23 -22.51 39.04
C GLY A 171 39.87 -22.13 38.46
N ARG A 172 38.96 -21.66 39.31
CA ARG A 172 37.58 -21.33 38.92
C ARG A 172 37.51 -20.05 38.09
N ILE A 173 36.53 -19.96 37.20
CA ILE A 173 36.25 -18.75 36.43
C ILE A 173 35.56 -17.73 37.34
N LEU A 174 36.01 -16.48 37.32
CA LEU A 174 35.49 -15.39 38.15
C LEU A 174 34.74 -14.36 37.32
N ARG A 175 35.30 -13.97 36.16
CA ARG A 175 34.72 -12.95 35.30
C ARG A 175 34.94 -13.23 33.82
N THR A 176 34.04 -12.73 32.98
CA THR A 176 34.26 -12.64 31.53
C THR A 176 34.07 -11.21 31.06
N LYS A 177 34.83 -10.82 30.02
CA LYS A 177 34.65 -9.55 29.33
C LYS A 177 34.75 -9.80 27.83
N ALA A 178 33.62 -9.72 27.15
CA ALA A 178 33.52 -9.91 25.70
C ALA A 178 33.22 -8.57 25.02
N VAL A 179 33.97 -8.28 23.96
CA VAL A 179 33.89 -7.00 23.25
C VAL A 179 33.86 -7.23 21.75
N MET A 180 32.94 -6.53 21.07
CA MET A 180 32.91 -6.43 19.62
C MET A 180 32.55 -5.00 19.20
N THR A 181 33.37 -4.38 18.36
CA THR A 181 33.12 -3.01 17.88
C THR A 181 33.38 -2.90 16.37
N ALA A 182 32.77 -1.92 15.71
CA ALA A 182 33.05 -1.58 14.31
C ALA A 182 33.73 -0.21 14.21
N SER A 183 34.98 -0.13 13.69
CA SER A 183 35.73 1.14 13.58
C SER A 183 36.51 1.31 12.25
N PRO A 184 36.02 2.03 11.22
CA PRO A 184 34.89 2.94 11.28
C PRO A 184 33.58 2.23 11.58
N GLY A 185 32.72 2.96 12.27
CA GLY A 185 31.33 2.59 12.51
C GLY A 185 30.59 2.32 11.21
N VAL A 186 29.46 1.65 11.34
CA VAL A 186 28.57 1.33 10.23
C VAL A 186 28.06 2.64 9.62
N PRO A 187 28.13 2.82 8.28
CA PRO A 187 27.67 4.04 7.62
C PRO A 187 26.19 4.32 7.90
N LYS A 188 25.82 5.61 7.87
CA LYS A 188 24.40 6.01 8.01
C LYS A 188 23.56 5.43 6.88
N GLY A 189 22.31 5.10 7.18
CA GLY A 189 21.34 4.54 6.23
C GLY A 189 21.56 3.06 5.86
N ASP A 190 22.58 2.40 6.43
CA ASP A 190 22.76 0.94 6.31
C ASP A 190 21.59 0.18 6.96
N ILE A 191 21.27 -1.01 6.45
CA ILE A 191 20.17 -1.85 6.94
C ILE A 191 20.30 -2.20 8.43
N ARG A 192 21.53 -2.24 8.97
CA ARG A 192 21.78 -2.51 10.41
C ARG A 192 21.25 -1.41 11.32
N TRP A 193 20.90 -0.25 10.77
CA TRP A 193 20.28 0.86 11.49
C TRP A 193 18.76 0.91 11.38
N GLN A 194 18.15 -0.03 10.67
CA GLN A 194 16.70 -0.06 10.45
C GLN A 194 16.06 -1.08 11.38
N TYR A 195 15.22 -0.60 12.30
CA TYR A 195 14.54 -1.48 13.26
C TYR A 195 13.67 -2.52 12.56
N ASP A 196 12.92 -2.11 11.53
CA ASP A 196 11.97 -2.99 10.82
C ASP A 196 12.67 -4.13 10.02
N LEU A 197 14.00 -4.08 9.89
CA LEU A 197 14.83 -5.14 9.30
C LEU A 197 15.61 -5.96 10.35
N GLY A 198 15.32 -5.78 11.64
CA GLY A 198 16.02 -6.43 12.75
C GLY A 198 17.40 -5.84 13.05
N GLY A 199 17.56 -4.53 12.85
CA GLY A 199 18.80 -3.80 13.10
C GLY A 199 19.15 -3.64 14.58
N GLY A 200 20.44 -3.43 14.88
CA GLY A 200 20.94 -3.26 16.25
C GLY A 200 22.34 -3.78 16.46
N SER A 201 23.07 -3.16 17.39
CA SER A 201 24.45 -3.57 17.69
C SER A 201 24.47 -4.93 18.37
N ALA A 202 23.54 -5.18 19.30
CA ALA A 202 23.38 -6.49 19.93
C ALA A 202 22.88 -7.56 18.94
N MET A 203 22.05 -7.17 17.95
CA MET A 203 21.56 -8.04 16.87
C MET A 203 22.61 -8.38 15.81
N ASP A 204 23.49 -7.46 15.42
CA ASP A 204 24.54 -7.75 14.44
C ASP A 204 25.78 -8.39 15.07
N MET A 205 26.14 -7.98 16.31
CA MET A 205 27.36 -8.38 17.03
C MET A 205 27.11 -9.44 18.11
N THR A 206 26.15 -10.34 17.88
CA THR A 206 25.73 -11.44 18.78
C THR A 206 26.90 -12.28 19.31
N TYR A 207 28.03 -12.32 18.59
CA TYR A 207 29.26 -13.00 18.97
C TYR A 207 29.75 -12.67 20.37
N ALA A 208 29.66 -11.42 20.83
CA ALA A 208 30.17 -11.03 22.15
C ALA A 208 29.45 -11.82 23.27
N LEU A 209 28.13 -11.92 23.19
CA LEU A 209 27.34 -12.73 24.11
C LEU A 209 27.65 -14.24 23.95
N SER A 210 27.75 -14.71 22.71
CA SER A 210 28.06 -16.12 22.42
C SER A 210 29.43 -16.54 22.96
N PHE A 211 30.46 -15.70 22.89
CA PHE A 211 31.77 -15.99 23.47
C PHE A 211 31.68 -16.30 24.97
N THR A 212 30.89 -15.51 25.70
CA THR A 212 30.67 -15.72 27.14
C THR A 212 29.89 -17.01 27.39
N ARG A 213 28.78 -17.24 26.68
CA ARG A 213 27.98 -18.47 26.82
C ARG A 213 28.80 -19.72 26.53
N TYR A 214 29.60 -19.68 25.46
CA TYR A 214 30.49 -20.76 25.07
C TYR A 214 31.62 -21.01 26.09
N ALA A 215 32.20 -19.95 26.69
CA ALA A 215 33.20 -20.08 27.74
C ALA A 215 32.67 -20.80 28.98
N LEU A 216 31.41 -20.50 29.35
CA LEU A 216 30.81 -20.92 30.61
C LEU A 216 29.94 -22.17 30.51
N ARG A 217 29.68 -22.68 29.30
CA ARG A 217 28.61 -23.68 29.02
C ARG A 217 27.23 -23.21 29.51
N ALA A 218 26.99 -21.91 29.51
CA ALA A 218 25.78 -21.35 30.11
C ALA A 218 24.70 -21.12 29.05
N ARG A 219 23.45 -21.45 29.41
CA ARG A 219 22.27 -21.12 28.59
C ARG A 219 21.85 -19.68 28.82
N HIS A 220 21.20 -19.40 29.95
CA HIS A 220 20.71 -18.07 30.34
C HIS A 220 21.58 -17.44 31.42
N PRO A 221 21.63 -16.10 31.51
CA PRO A 221 22.12 -15.45 32.71
C PRO A 221 21.19 -15.78 33.89
N LYS A 222 21.77 -16.00 35.07
CA LYS A 222 21.04 -16.08 36.34
C LYS A 222 20.42 -14.74 36.71
N ALA A 223 21.12 -13.64 36.38
CA ALA A 223 20.63 -12.30 36.62
C ALA A 223 21.19 -11.31 35.58
N ILE A 224 20.36 -10.35 35.22
CA ILE A 224 20.76 -9.14 34.49
C ILE A 224 21.01 -8.06 35.55
N ASN A 225 22.28 -7.72 35.79
CA ASN A 225 22.63 -6.77 36.84
C ASN A 225 22.43 -5.32 36.39
N SER A 226 22.79 -5.01 35.14
CA SER A 226 22.53 -3.71 34.51
C SER A 226 22.66 -3.81 33.01
N VAL A 227 21.82 -3.08 32.27
CA VAL A 227 21.95 -2.89 30.83
C VAL A 227 21.87 -1.41 30.52
N THR A 228 22.67 -0.95 29.57
CA THR A 228 22.62 0.42 29.05
C THR A 228 22.82 0.37 27.55
N ALA A 229 21.84 0.87 26.81
CA ALA A 229 21.93 1.03 25.37
C ALA A 229 22.16 2.51 25.02
N ARG A 230 23.01 2.74 24.01
CA ARG A 230 23.07 4.01 23.30
C ARG A 230 22.33 3.82 22.00
N VAL A 231 21.24 4.56 21.80
CA VAL A 231 20.42 4.47 20.59
C VAL A 231 21.09 5.06 19.36
N SER A 232 20.70 4.59 18.18
CA SER A 232 21.13 5.13 16.90
C SER A 232 20.49 6.49 16.62
N SER A 233 21.22 7.34 15.89
CA SER A 233 20.68 8.61 15.38
C SER A 233 19.79 8.44 14.14
N ASP A 234 19.88 7.29 13.46
CA ASP A 234 19.08 6.99 12.27
C ASP A 234 17.69 6.44 12.66
N ASP A 235 17.62 5.57 13.68
CA ASP A 235 16.37 5.06 14.27
C ASP A 235 16.52 4.90 15.79
N PRO A 236 15.79 5.69 16.61
CA PRO A 236 15.87 5.61 18.08
C PRO A 236 15.41 4.28 18.68
N ARG A 237 14.75 3.41 17.90
CA ARG A 237 14.36 2.05 18.33
C ARG A 237 15.54 1.08 18.31
N VAL A 238 16.63 1.44 17.62
CA VAL A 238 17.82 0.59 17.41
C VAL A 238 18.96 1.01 18.34
N ASP A 239 19.67 0.06 18.94
CA ASP A 239 20.90 0.33 19.68
C ASP A 239 22.12 0.49 18.74
N ALA A 240 22.82 1.61 18.89
CA ALA A 240 24.17 1.82 18.34
C ALA A 240 25.27 1.16 19.17
N ALA A 241 25.05 1.07 20.49
CA ALA A 241 25.92 0.31 21.38
C ALA A 241 25.13 -0.30 22.53
N MET A 242 25.52 -1.49 22.97
CA MET A 242 24.94 -2.19 24.13
C MET A 242 26.02 -2.49 25.14
N TYR A 243 25.79 -2.10 26.40
CA TYR A 243 26.61 -2.45 27.55
C TYR A 243 25.77 -3.28 28.52
N ALA A 244 26.09 -4.56 28.68
CA ALA A 244 25.39 -5.44 29.61
C ALA A 244 26.35 -5.99 30.66
N TYR A 245 25.93 -5.94 31.92
CA TYR A 245 26.55 -6.62 33.04
C TYR A 245 25.61 -7.72 33.53
N LEU A 246 26.05 -8.96 33.39
CA LEU A 246 25.27 -10.16 33.58
C LEU A 246 25.94 -11.06 34.61
N THR A 247 25.16 -11.83 35.35
CA THR A 247 25.67 -12.91 36.19
C THR A 247 25.22 -14.23 35.60
N PHE A 248 26.18 -15.08 35.22
CA PHE A 248 25.94 -16.45 34.76
C PHE A 248 26.30 -17.44 35.88
N VAL A 249 25.76 -18.65 35.76
CA VAL A 249 26.26 -19.82 36.50
C VAL A 249 27.23 -20.54 35.57
N GLY A 250 28.51 -20.48 35.92
CA GLY A 250 29.58 -21.15 35.18
C GLY A 250 29.74 -22.63 35.57
N PRO A 251 30.78 -23.28 35.03
CA PRO A 251 31.11 -24.65 35.41
C PRO A 251 31.38 -24.76 36.92
N GLN A 252 30.92 -25.83 37.56
CA GLN A 252 31.02 -26.06 39.02
C GLN A 252 30.12 -25.15 39.88
N ASP A 253 28.97 -24.72 39.33
CA ASP A 253 27.96 -23.89 40.02
C ASP A 253 28.51 -22.56 40.58
N THR A 254 29.53 -22.01 39.94
CA THR A 254 30.14 -20.73 40.33
C THR A 254 29.41 -19.57 39.70
N GLU A 255 29.10 -18.54 40.48
CA GLU A 255 28.65 -17.26 39.92
C GLU A 255 29.80 -16.57 39.19
N VAL A 256 29.57 -16.24 37.93
CA VAL A 256 30.52 -15.56 37.06
C VAL A 256 29.92 -14.25 36.60
N HIS A 257 30.64 -13.14 36.86
CA HIS A 257 30.22 -11.82 36.43
C HIS A 257 30.77 -11.51 35.03
N SER A 258 29.88 -11.16 34.12
CA SER A 258 30.16 -11.06 32.70
C SER A 258 29.82 -9.68 32.16
N GLN A 259 30.78 -9.08 31.46
CA GLN A 259 30.61 -7.83 30.74
C GLN A 259 30.50 -8.11 29.24
N ILE A 260 29.39 -7.72 28.64
CA ILE A 260 29.17 -7.80 27.19
C ILE A 260 29.10 -6.37 26.66
N TYR A 261 29.93 -6.07 25.65
CA TYR A 261 29.95 -4.77 25.01
C TYR A 261 29.95 -4.88 23.48
N THR A 262 28.96 -4.26 22.85
CA THR A 262 28.83 -4.11 21.40
C THR A 262 28.75 -2.64 21.02
N ASP A 263 29.40 -2.24 19.91
CA ASP A 263 29.33 -0.85 19.41
C ASP A 263 29.53 -0.77 17.89
N MET A 264 28.47 -0.44 17.18
CA MET A 264 28.47 -0.28 15.73
C MET A 264 28.81 1.14 15.27
N GLU A 265 28.88 2.12 16.17
CA GLU A 265 29.15 3.52 15.85
C GLU A 265 30.42 4.01 16.58
N ARG A 266 31.45 3.15 16.61
CA ARG A 266 32.70 3.42 17.30
C ARG A 266 33.53 4.48 16.57
N GLN A 267 33.76 5.62 17.21
CA GLN A 267 34.58 6.70 16.67
C GLN A 267 36.07 6.35 16.57
N TRP A 268 36.75 7.04 15.65
CA TRP A 268 38.20 6.94 15.45
C TRP A 268 38.97 7.48 16.67
N VAL A 269 40.18 7.00 16.88
CA VAL A 269 41.11 7.54 17.88
C VAL A 269 41.48 8.96 17.48
N VAL A 270 41.22 9.92 18.37
CA VAL A 270 41.43 11.37 18.13
C VAL A 270 40.74 11.85 16.83
N GLY A 271 39.66 11.19 16.41
CA GLY A 271 38.88 11.53 15.22
C GLY A 271 39.53 11.19 13.86
N VAL A 272 40.80 10.79 13.80
CA VAL A 272 41.56 10.62 12.55
C VAL A 272 42.25 9.26 12.35
N VAL A 273 42.30 8.39 13.38
CA VAL A 273 42.92 7.06 13.26
C VAL A 273 41.90 5.95 13.55
N PRO A 274 41.62 5.04 12.59
CA PRO A 274 40.71 3.90 12.84
C PRO A 274 41.30 2.91 13.86
N ARG A 275 40.44 2.23 14.63
CA ARG A 275 40.84 1.27 15.68
C ARG A 275 40.99 -0.14 15.12
N PHE A 276 41.93 -0.34 14.20
CA PHE A 276 42.10 -1.63 13.49
C PHE A 276 42.47 -2.82 14.41
N TRP A 277 42.93 -2.54 15.63
CA TRP A 277 43.32 -3.52 16.64
C TRP A 277 42.18 -3.96 17.58
N GLU A 278 40.98 -3.37 17.48
CA GLU A 278 39.81 -3.76 18.28
C GLU A 278 39.03 -4.90 17.58
N LEU A 279 39.67 -6.05 17.38
CA LEU A 279 38.99 -7.24 16.85
C LEU A 279 38.11 -7.92 17.92
N PRO A 280 37.05 -8.66 17.51
CA PRO A 280 36.17 -9.35 18.45
C PRO A 280 36.96 -10.27 19.37
N SER A 281 36.83 -10.09 20.68
CA SER A 281 37.67 -10.79 21.66
C SER A 281 36.94 -11.02 22.97
N ILE A 282 37.49 -11.97 23.74
CA ILE A 282 37.02 -12.29 25.08
C ILE A 282 38.19 -12.48 26.03
N GLU A 283 38.08 -11.84 27.19
CA GLU A 283 38.95 -12.06 28.36
C GLU A 283 38.17 -12.88 29.40
N VAL A 284 38.83 -13.90 29.96
CA VAL A 284 38.31 -14.72 31.04
C VAL A 284 39.27 -14.66 32.20
N GLU A 285 38.82 -14.06 33.29
CA GLU A 285 39.55 -13.99 34.54
C GLU A 285 39.24 -15.23 35.38
N THR A 286 40.27 -15.99 35.73
CA THR A 286 40.19 -17.14 36.64
C THR A 286 40.88 -16.82 37.97
N GLU A 287 40.81 -17.72 38.95
CA GLU A 287 41.52 -17.55 40.23
C GLU A 287 43.04 -17.38 40.05
N ARG A 288 43.65 -18.07 39.07
CA ARG A 288 45.12 -18.12 38.91
C ARG A 288 45.64 -17.51 37.62
N ALA A 289 44.80 -17.26 36.62
CA ALA A 289 45.23 -16.71 35.34
C ALA A 289 44.20 -15.77 34.70
N ILE A 290 44.67 -14.94 33.77
CA ILE A 290 43.83 -14.20 32.81
C ILE A 290 44.03 -14.86 31.46
N ILE A 291 42.96 -15.33 30.85
CA ILE A 291 42.97 -16.05 29.58
C ILE A 291 42.25 -15.21 28.54
N PHE A 292 42.98 -14.76 27.53
CA PHE A 292 42.46 -13.85 26.51
C PHE A 292 42.49 -14.50 25.13
N PHE A 293 41.36 -14.46 24.43
CA PHE A 293 41.22 -14.95 23.07
C PHE A 293 40.98 -13.80 22.11
N TYR A 294 42.04 -13.43 21.39
CA TYR A 294 42.02 -12.33 20.43
C TYR A 294 41.56 -12.78 19.05
N ASN A 295 40.68 -12.00 18.42
CA ASN A 295 40.04 -12.28 17.13
C ASN A 295 39.29 -13.63 17.12
N ALA A 296 38.46 -13.86 18.15
CA ALA A 296 37.72 -15.10 18.36
C ALA A 296 36.69 -15.40 17.24
N MET A 297 36.18 -14.36 16.56
CA MET A 297 35.23 -14.50 15.45
C MET A 297 35.89 -15.05 14.17
N MET A 298 37.08 -14.56 13.81
CA MET A 298 37.77 -14.92 12.56
C MET A 298 39.19 -15.47 12.79
N PRO A 299 39.36 -16.51 13.62
CA PRO A 299 40.68 -17.00 14.02
C PRO A 299 41.52 -17.52 12.85
N HIS A 300 40.88 -17.94 11.76
CA HIS A 300 41.54 -18.42 10.55
C HIS A 300 42.44 -17.37 9.88
N LEU A 301 42.10 -16.07 9.97
CA LEU A 301 42.96 -15.00 9.45
C LEU A 301 44.19 -14.80 10.33
N TYR A 302 43.93 -14.67 11.64
CA TYR A 302 44.93 -14.50 12.66
C TYR A 302 44.25 -14.60 14.03
N HIS A 303 44.87 -15.29 14.98
CA HIS A 303 44.46 -15.23 16.38
C HIS A 303 45.65 -15.49 17.29
N TYR A 304 45.45 -15.25 18.58
CA TYR A 304 46.22 -15.88 19.62
C TYR A 304 45.34 -16.06 20.86
N ILE A 305 45.68 -17.08 21.63
CA ILE A 305 45.16 -17.32 22.97
C ILE A 305 46.30 -17.04 23.93
N SER A 306 46.19 -16.04 24.78
CA SER A 306 47.20 -15.75 25.80
C SER A 306 46.72 -16.18 27.18
N VAL A 307 47.61 -16.85 27.91
CA VAL A 307 47.39 -17.26 29.31
C VAL A 307 48.41 -16.54 30.16
N THR A 308 47.95 -15.57 30.96
CA THR A 308 48.78 -14.79 31.88
C THR A 308 48.57 -15.28 33.30
N ASP A 309 49.59 -15.89 33.89
CA ASP A 309 49.55 -16.35 35.28
C ASP A 309 49.58 -15.15 36.25
N LYS A 310 48.61 -15.08 37.17
CA LYS A 310 48.43 -13.94 38.10
C LYS A 310 49.53 -13.87 39.17
N THR A 311 50.13 -14.99 39.51
CA THR A 311 51.18 -15.11 40.53
C THR A 311 52.55 -14.69 39.99
N THR A 312 52.88 -15.14 38.79
CA THR A 312 54.21 -14.92 38.18
C THR A 312 54.24 -13.76 37.19
N GLY A 313 53.08 -13.33 36.69
CA GLY A 313 52.96 -12.33 35.62
C GLY A 313 53.40 -12.84 34.24
N GLN A 314 53.77 -14.12 34.10
CA GLN A 314 54.23 -14.67 32.83
C GLN A 314 53.06 -14.97 31.89
N THR A 315 53.20 -14.56 30.63
CA THR A 315 52.21 -14.79 29.57
C THR A 315 52.71 -15.84 28.58
N ARG A 316 51.88 -16.86 28.30
CA ARG A 316 52.10 -17.86 27.24
C ARG A 316 51.10 -17.67 26.12
N HIS A 317 51.55 -17.81 24.87
CA HIS A 317 50.70 -17.67 23.69
C HIS A 317 50.49 -19.02 23.00
N HIS A 318 49.26 -19.28 22.58
CA HIS A 318 48.83 -20.48 21.86
C HIS A 318 48.11 -20.08 20.56
N LYS A 319 48.24 -20.91 19.54
CA LYS A 319 47.50 -20.82 18.27
C LYS A 319 47.08 -22.22 17.83
N GLN A 320 45.88 -22.35 17.27
CA GLN A 320 45.37 -23.62 16.75
C GLN A 320 44.58 -23.38 15.46
N TYR A 321 45.14 -23.80 14.32
CA TYR A 321 44.53 -23.59 12.99
C TYR A 321 43.88 -24.86 12.42
N ASN A 322 44.35 -26.05 12.80
CA ASN A 322 43.78 -27.35 12.44
C ASN A 322 43.88 -28.33 13.62
N GLY A 323 43.13 -29.43 13.59
CA GLY A 323 43.18 -30.47 14.62
C GLY A 323 42.78 -29.96 16.01
N GLY A 324 43.67 -30.12 16.99
CA GLY A 324 43.39 -29.75 18.37
C GLY A 324 42.50 -30.77 19.10
N PRO A 325 41.93 -30.39 20.26
CA PRO A 325 41.24 -31.31 21.17
C PRO A 325 40.03 -32.01 20.53
N LEU A 326 39.33 -31.33 19.62
CA LEU A 326 38.13 -31.84 18.98
C LEU A 326 38.44 -32.53 17.64
N TRP A 327 39.11 -31.83 16.73
CA TRP A 327 39.26 -32.29 15.34
C TRP A 327 40.44 -33.24 15.13
N GLY A 328 41.41 -33.33 16.05
CA GLY A 328 42.72 -33.97 15.80
C GLY A 328 42.68 -35.43 15.32
N ASN A 329 41.65 -36.18 15.69
CA ASN A 329 41.46 -37.57 15.29
C ASN A 329 40.35 -37.81 14.27
N VAL A 330 39.69 -36.74 13.80
CA VAL A 330 38.59 -36.80 12.86
C VAL A 330 39.12 -36.80 11.43
N MET A 331 38.57 -37.66 10.58
CA MET A 331 38.83 -37.61 9.14
C MET A 331 37.80 -36.68 8.50
N THR A 332 38.27 -35.59 7.89
CA THR A 332 37.43 -34.66 7.13
C THR A 332 37.76 -34.74 5.64
N THR A 333 37.00 -34.05 4.80
CA THR A 333 37.32 -33.88 3.38
C THR A 333 38.64 -33.13 3.12
N GLY A 334 39.22 -32.51 4.15
CA GLY A 334 40.54 -31.88 4.13
C GLY A 334 41.66 -32.76 4.70
N GLY A 335 41.38 -34.02 5.03
CA GLY A 335 42.32 -34.96 5.65
C GLY A 335 42.14 -35.08 7.18
N LYS A 336 43.02 -35.86 7.82
CA LYS A 336 42.96 -36.08 9.28
C LYS A 336 43.25 -34.77 10.02
N GLY A 337 42.33 -34.35 10.89
CA GLY A 337 42.44 -33.08 11.61
C GLY A 337 42.06 -31.85 10.79
N GLY A 338 41.58 -32.02 9.55
CA GLY A 338 41.27 -30.95 8.60
C GLY A 338 42.45 -30.05 8.24
N SER A 339 42.15 -28.99 7.48
CA SER A 339 43.18 -28.11 6.91
C SER A 339 43.35 -26.82 7.70
N SER A 340 44.59 -26.39 7.89
CA SER A 340 44.92 -25.15 8.63
C SER A 340 44.50 -23.87 7.91
N HIS A 341 44.19 -23.95 6.61
CA HIS A 341 43.76 -22.81 5.79
C HIS A 341 42.24 -22.70 5.68
N TRP A 342 41.49 -23.63 6.29
CA TRP A 342 40.03 -23.58 6.27
C TRP A 342 39.53 -22.37 7.06
N SER A 343 38.64 -21.60 6.44
CA SER A 343 37.88 -20.59 7.14
C SER A 343 36.96 -21.24 8.18
N THR A 344 36.57 -20.47 9.18
CA THR A 344 35.51 -20.87 10.14
C THR A 344 34.26 -21.37 9.44
N TYR A 345 33.85 -20.69 8.36
CA TYR A 345 32.72 -21.08 7.52
C TYR A 345 32.91 -22.43 6.82
N ARG A 346 34.14 -22.74 6.39
CA ARG A 346 34.44 -24.04 5.79
C ARG A 346 34.36 -25.19 6.80
N TRP A 347 34.73 -24.96 8.05
CA TRP A 347 34.54 -25.91 9.15
C TRP A 347 33.05 -26.13 9.45
N GLN A 348 32.25 -25.06 9.47
CA GLN A 348 30.80 -25.17 9.65
C GLN A 348 30.14 -25.93 8.49
N LEU A 349 30.48 -25.58 7.25
CA LEU A 349 29.92 -26.26 6.08
C LEU A 349 30.25 -27.76 6.07
N GLU A 350 31.43 -28.17 6.56
CA GLU A 350 31.76 -29.59 6.72
C GLU A 350 30.76 -30.30 7.65
N ALA A 351 30.51 -29.72 8.83
CA ALA A 351 29.58 -30.27 9.81
C ALA A 351 28.13 -30.29 9.30
N PHE A 352 27.69 -29.21 8.63
CA PHE A 352 26.37 -29.11 8.02
C PHE A 352 26.15 -30.19 6.96
N VAL A 353 27.11 -30.37 6.04
CA VAL A 353 27.01 -31.39 4.99
C VAL A 353 27.01 -32.81 5.57
N ASP A 354 27.83 -33.07 6.60
CA ASP A 354 27.80 -34.35 7.30
C ASP A 354 26.41 -34.62 7.91
N ALA A 355 25.82 -33.63 8.59
CA ALA A 355 24.48 -33.75 9.18
C ALA A 355 23.39 -33.99 8.12
N VAL A 356 23.41 -33.25 7.00
CA VAL A 356 22.45 -33.45 5.89
C VAL A 356 22.60 -34.84 5.26
N LYS A 357 23.83 -35.36 5.18
CA LYS A 357 24.10 -36.72 4.67
C LYS A 357 23.83 -37.82 5.71
N GLY A 358 23.26 -37.49 6.87
CA GLY A 358 22.93 -38.46 7.93
C GLY A 358 24.15 -38.97 8.70
N LYS A 359 25.32 -38.33 8.58
CA LYS A 359 26.49 -38.61 9.41
C LYS A 359 26.43 -37.78 10.68
N ALA A 360 26.95 -38.31 11.78
CA ALA A 360 27.08 -37.54 13.01
C ALA A 360 28.20 -36.49 12.84
N PRO A 361 27.88 -35.18 12.89
CA PRO A 361 28.90 -34.14 12.79
C PRO A 361 29.80 -34.14 14.03
N THR A 362 31.06 -33.76 13.86
CA THR A 362 32.03 -33.71 14.98
C THR A 362 31.68 -32.63 16.00
N TYR A 363 31.16 -31.50 15.52
CA TYR A 363 30.61 -30.43 16.33
C TYR A 363 29.26 -30.03 15.76
N TRP A 364 28.33 -29.63 16.62
CA TRP A 364 27.03 -29.15 16.21
C TRP A 364 26.55 -28.07 17.19
N ILE A 365 25.86 -27.07 16.67
CA ILE A 365 25.14 -26.08 17.48
C ILE A 365 23.66 -26.48 17.47
N PRO A 366 23.11 -27.00 18.58
CA PRO A 366 21.70 -27.37 18.65
C PRO A 366 20.80 -26.14 18.46
N GLY A 367 19.61 -26.33 17.90
CA GLY A 367 18.63 -25.26 17.74
C GLY A 367 18.24 -24.61 19.08
N GLU A 368 18.29 -25.36 20.17
CA GLU A 368 18.10 -24.85 21.53
C GLU A 368 19.16 -23.80 21.91
N ASP A 369 20.39 -23.90 21.39
CA ASP A 369 21.43 -22.91 21.67
C ASP A 369 21.16 -21.59 20.95
N SER A 370 20.64 -21.65 19.72
CA SER A 370 20.18 -20.49 18.95
C SER A 370 18.94 -19.84 19.57
N ILE A 371 17.99 -20.64 20.06
CA ILE A 371 16.84 -20.12 20.84
C ILE A 371 17.35 -19.40 22.09
N CYS A 372 18.20 -20.05 22.89
CA CYS A 372 18.74 -19.42 24.11
C CYS A 372 19.55 -18.15 23.80
N GLN A 373 20.25 -18.11 22.67
CA GLN A 373 20.97 -16.92 22.22
C GLN A 373 19.99 -15.76 21.97
N MET A 374 18.90 -16.01 21.26
CA MET A 374 17.86 -15.01 21.02
C MET A 374 17.13 -14.60 22.30
N GLU A 375 16.77 -15.54 23.18
CA GLU A 375 16.12 -15.23 24.47
C GLU A 375 17.00 -14.32 25.34
N CYS A 376 18.32 -14.52 25.30
CA CYS A 376 19.23 -13.63 25.99
C CYS A 376 19.28 -12.23 25.35
N ILE A 377 19.24 -12.14 24.03
CA ILE A 377 19.22 -10.86 23.31
C ILE A 377 17.91 -10.12 23.62
N ASP A 378 16.76 -10.77 23.51
CA ASP A 378 15.45 -10.20 23.82
C ASP A 378 15.43 -9.64 25.25
N ALA A 379 15.97 -10.40 26.21
CA ALA A 379 16.08 -9.96 27.60
C ALA A 379 17.01 -8.73 27.77
N LEU A 380 18.05 -8.57 26.94
CA LEU A 380 18.88 -7.36 26.93
C LEU A 380 18.11 -6.16 26.38
N TYR A 381 17.37 -6.30 25.28
CA TYR A 381 16.56 -5.22 24.72
C TYR A 381 15.47 -4.77 25.70
N GLN A 382 14.78 -5.74 26.32
CA GLN A 382 13.78 -5.47 27.35
C GLN A 382 14.39 -4.73 28.55
N ALA A 383 15.54 -5.19 29.06
CA ALA A 383 16.23 -4.55 30.18
C ALA A 383 16.79 -3.15 29.83
N ALA A 384 17.06 -2.89 28.55
CA ALA A 384 17.48 -1.58 28.05
C ALA A 384 16.30 -0.60 27.84
N GLY A 385 15.05 -1.07 27.93
CA GLY A 385 13.86 -0.28 27.63
C GLY A 385 13.68 0.01 26.13
N LEU A 386 14.27 -0.83 25.27
CA LEU A 386 14.08 -0.77 23.82
C LEU A 386 12.89 -1.63 23.40
N PRO A 387 12.20 -1.27 22.30
CA PRO A 387 11.12 -2.10 21.79
C PRO A 387 11.68 -3.47 21.36
N ASP A 388 10.88 -4.52 21.55
CA ASP A 388 11.21 -5.87 21.10
C ASP A 388 11.45 -5.86 19.59
N VAL A 389 12.51 -6.50 19.09
CA VAL A 389 12.93 -6.45 17.68
C VAL A 389 12.01 -7.31 16.78
N SER A 390 10.88 -7.77 17.33
CA SER A 390 9.82 -8.44 16.58
C SER A 390 9.59 -7.77 15.23
N SER A 391 9.60 -8.58 14.18
CA SER A 391 8.97 -8.18 12.93
C SER A 391 7.56 -7.70 13.32
N GLN A 392 7.24 -6.43 13.07
CA GLN A 392 5.85 -6.03 13.07
C GLN A 392 5.15 -6.92 12.04
N GLY A 393 4.46 -7.96 12.49
CA GLY A 393 3.74 -8.85 11.60
C GLY A 393 3.46 -10.28 12.04
N ASN A 394 3.92 -10.79 13.21
CA ASN A 394 3.70 -12.22 13.53
C ASN A 394 3.35 -12.56 14.99
N SER A 395 2.72 -11.66 15.76
CA SER A 395 1.64 -12.18 16.60
C SER A 395 0.52 -12.51 15.63
N SER A 396 0.11 -13.78 15.53
CA SER A 396 -0.98 -14.15 14.62
C SER A 396 -2.18 -13.24 14.89
N ASN A 397 -2.96 -12.88 13.86
CA ASN A 397 -4.19 -12.12 14.07
C ASN A 397 -5.05 -12.77 15.16
N LEU A 398 -4.97 -14.09 15.29
CA LEU A 398 -5.56 -14.88 16.38
C LEU A 398 -5.09 -14.46 17.78
N GLU A 399 -3.79 -14.37 18.05
CA GLU A 399 -3.26 -13.99 19.37
C GLU A 399 -3.66 -12.56 19.77
N ILE A 400 -3.67 -11.65 18.78
CA ILE A 400 -4.19 -10.29 18.99
C ILE A 400 -5.69 -10.35 19.31
N CYS A 401 -6.46 -11.16 18.57
CA CYS A 401 -7.89 -11.36 18.84
C CYS A 401 -8.17 -11.91 20.23
N GLU A 402 -7.40 -12.91 20.69
CA GLU A 402 -7.52 -13.47 22.04
C GLU A 402 -7.27 -12.40 23.11
N SER A 403 -6.20 -11.63 22.95
CA SER A 403 -5.86 -10.52 23.85
C SER A 403 -6.95 -9.45 23.87
N LEU A 404 -7.50 -9.10 22.69
CA LEU A 404 -8.59 -8.13 22.56
C LEU A 404 -9.89 -8.64 23.18
N LEU A 405 -10.20 -9.94 23.08
CA LEU A 405 -11.35 -10.55 23.73
C LEU A 405 -11.24 -10.50 25.25
N VAL A 406 -10.05 -10.79 25.80
CA VAL A 406 -9.80 -10.66 27.23
C VAL A 406 -10.02 -9.22 27.68
N ALA A 407 -9.47 -8.25 26.96
CA ALA A 407 -9.66 -6.83 27.25
C ALA A 407 -11.14 -6.43 27.17
N TYR A 408 -11.87 -6.86 26.13
CA TYR A 408 -13.30 -6.61 25.96
C TYR A 408 -14.12 -7.14 27.14
N HIS A 409 -13.94 -8.41 27.50
CA HIS A 409 -14.69 -9.03 28.59
C HIS A 409 -14.34 -8.43 29.95
N PHE A 410 -13.08 -8.07 30.17
CA PHE A 410 -12.65 -7.36 31.37
C PHE A 410 -13.34 -5.99 31.51
N LEU A 411 -13.30 -5.17 30.46
CA LEU A 411 -13.93 -3.85 30.45
C LEU A 411 -15.44 -3.94 30.66
N LYS A 412 -16.09 -4.91 29.99
CA LYS A 412 -17.52 -5.16 30.14
C LYS A 412 -17.89 -5.60 31.57
N ALA A 413 -17.08 -6.44 32.19
CA ALA A 413 -17.29 -6.88 33.57
C ALA A 413 -17.05 -5.76 34.59
N ARG A 414 -16.09 -4.86 34.32
CA ARG A 414 -15.80 -3.69 35.17
C ARG A 414 -16.98 -2.71 35.18
N GLY A 415 -17.60 -2.49 34.02
CA GLY A 415 -18.67 -1.52 33.81
C GLY A 415 -18.20 -0.06 33.85
N PRO A 416 -19.11 0.92 33.64
CA PRO A 416 -18.79 2.34 33.50
C PRO A 416 -18.57 3.01 34.87
N LYS A 417 -17.48 2.65 35.55
CA LYS A 417 -17.05 3.29 36.80
C LYS A 417 -16.00 4.35 36.53
N ASP A 418 -16.07 5.46 37.26
CA ASP A 418 -15.05 6.52 37.24
C ASP A 418 -13.64 5.94 37.42
N LEU A 419 -12.69 6.48 36.66
CA LEU A 419 -11.31 6.02 36.63
C LEU A 419 -10.50 6.79 37.67
N CYS A 420 -9.62 6.11 38.42
CA CYS A 420 -8.57 6.80 39.14
C CYS A 420 -7.45 7.22 38.17
N ARG A 421 -6.53 8.11 38.57
CA ARG A 421 -5.45 8.60 37.68
C ARG A 421 -4.58 7.48 37.07
N ALA A 422 -4.32 6.41 37.82
CA ALA A 422 -3.56 5.26 37.30
C ALA A 422 -4.37 4.47 36.26
N ASP A 423 -5.68 4.33 36.48
CA ASP A 423 -6.59 3.66 35.54
C ASP A 423 -6.82 4.49 34.27
N GLU A 424 -6.78 5.83 34.36
CA GLU A 424 -6.85 6.71 33.18
C GLU A 424 -5.64 6.50 32.25
N HIS A 425 -4.44 6.36 32.81
CA HIS A 425 -3.25 6.07 32.01
C HIS A 425 -3.37 4.70 31.32
N ALA A 426 -3.78 3.67 32.06
CA ALA A 426 -4.02 2.34 31.50
C ALA A 426 -5.11 2.34 30.43
N ALA A 427 -6.20 3.08 30.63
CA ALA A 427 -7.26 3.26 29.62
C ALA A 427 -6.71 3.91 28.35
N ASN A 428 -5.87 4.95 28.46
CA ASN A 428 -5.23 5.56 27.29
C ASN A 428 -4.26 4.61 26.57
N SER A 429 -3.54 3.76 27.31
CA SER A 429 -2.71 2.70 26.71
C SER A 429 -3.55 1.67 25.94
N ILE A 430 -4.69 1.24 26.50
CA ILE A 430 -5.63 0.34 25.81
C ILE A 430 -6.21 1.01 24.56
N TYR A 431 -6.57 2.30 24.63
CA TYR A 431 -7.00 3.06 23.47
C TYR A 431 -5.96 3.08 22.35
N SER A 432 -4.69 3.34 22.69
CA SER A 432 -3.59 3.38 21.71
C SER A 432 -3.37 2.02 21.07
N TRP A 433 -3.38 0.95 21.87
CA TRP A 433 -3.17 -0.42 21.38
C TRP A 433 -4.34 -0.91 20.53
N ALA A 434 -5.57 -0.84 21.05
CA ALA A 434 -6.76 -1.27 20.32
C ALA A 434 -7.01 -0.39 19.07
N GLY A 435 -6.70 0.91 19.13
CA GLY A 435 -6.76 1.79 17.97
C GLY A 435 -5.79 1.38 16.86
N GLY A 436 -4.55 1.02 17.21
CA GLY A 436 -3.58 0.47 16.26
C GLY A 436 -4.01 -0.87 15.67
N ALA A 437 -4.50 -1.80 16.52
CA ALA A 437 -4.97 -3.11 16.09
C ALA A 437 -6.23 -3.06 15.22
N ALA A 438 -7.05 -2.01 15.37
CA ALA A 438 -8.25 -1.82 14.57
C ALA A 438 -7.95 -1.46 13.12
N LEU A 439 -6.80 -0.85 12.81
CA LEU A 439 -6.51 -0.36 11.46
C LEU A 439 -6.51 -1.51 10.42
N PRO A 440 -7.02 -1.26 9.21
CA PRO A 440 -7.00 -2.25 8.12
C PRO A 440 -5.57 -2.60 7.70
N SER A 441 -5.33 -3.89 7.44
CA SER A 441 -4.00 -4.37 7.02
C SER A 441 -3.68 -4.06 5.54
N PRO A 442 -2.39 -3.96 5.16
CA PRO A 442 -1.95 -3.88 3.76
C PRO A 442 -2.40 -5.03 2.85
N VAL A 443 -2.92 -6.14 3.42
CA VAL A 443 -3.42 -7.30 2.65
C VAL A 443 -4.46 -6.88 1.61
N TYR A 444 -5.31 -5.90 1.90
CA TYR A 444 -6.35 -5.48 0.95
C TYR A 444 -5.82 -4.69 -0.26
N ALA A 445 -4.57 -4.24 -0.26
CA ALA A 445 -3.97 -3.56 -1.39
C ALA A 445 -3.58 -4.50 -2.55
N ARG A 446 -3.56 -5.83 -2.33
CA ARG A 446 -3.04 -6.84 -3.27
C ARG A 446 -4.09 -7.85 -3.74
N ILE A 447 -5.38 -7.54 -3.60
CA ILE A 447 -6.50 -8.42 -3.95
C ILE A 447 -6.80 -8.35 -5.45
N GLU A 448 -5.83 -8.65 -6.31
CA GLU A 448 -6.11 -8.77 -7.75
C GLU A 448 -6.31 -10.21 -8.24
N GLU A 449 -6.04 -11.26 -7.46
CA GLU A 449 -6.41 -12.63 -7.86
C GLU A 449 -6.80 -13.53 -6.67
N THR A 450 -7.95 -14.18 -6.81
CA THR A 450 -8.64 -15.07 -5.86
C THR A 450 -7.93 -16.41 -5.70
N SER A 451 -7.32 -16.63 -4.53
CA SER A 451 -6.90 -17.95 -4.05
C SER A 451 -7.51 -18.21 -2.68
N ASP A 452 -7.95 -19.44 -2.40
CA ASP A 452 -8.69 -19.78 -1.17
C ASP A 452 -7.92 -19.44 0.12
N GLU A 453 -6.59 -19.56 0.13
CA GLU A 453 -5.73 -19.18 1.26
C GLU A 453 -5.76 -17.67 1.61
N LYS A 454 -6.12 -16.79 0.66
CA LYS A 454 -6.23 -15.34 0.93
C LYS A 454 -7.53 -14.98 1.65
N ASN A 455 -8.57 -15.80 1.55
CA ASN A 455 -9.86 -15.54 2.21
C ASN A 455 -9.75 -15.69 3.72
N ASP A 456 -8.99 -16.67 4.22
CA ASP A 456 -8.81 -16.87 5.66
C ASP A 456 -8.07 -15.70 6.31
N VAL A 457 -7.01 -15.18 5.67
CA VAL A 457 -6.25 -14.02 6.14
C VAL A 457 -7.13 -12.75 6.19
N ILE A 458 -8.00 -12.57 5.20
CA ILE A 458 -8.97 -11.45 5.17
C ILE A 458 -9.98 -11.58 6.31
N LEU A 459 -10.53 -12.78 6.51
CA LEU A 459 -11.50 -13.04 7.58
C LEU A 459 -10.89 -12.82 8.98
N GLU A 460 -9.65 -13.26 9.19
CA GLU A 460 -8.91 -13.02 10.44
C GLU A 460 -8.67 -11.53 10.68
N ASP A 461 -8.32 -10.77 9.64
CA ASP A 461 -8.10 -9.33 9.73
C ASP A 461 -9.40 -8.58 10.05
N GLN A 462 -10.50 -8.93 9.37
CA GLN A 462 -11.84 -8.40 9.66
C GLN A 462 -12.26 -8.72 11.10
N LEU A 463 -11.96 -9.93 11.59
CA LEU A 463 -12.23 -10.34 12.97
C LEU A 463 -11.44 -9.50 13.98
N ARG A 464 -10.13 -9.30 13.73
CA ARG A 464 -9.25 -8.45 14.56
C ARG A 464 -9.81 -7.04 14.67
N SER A 465 -10.10 -6.40 13.54
CA SER A 465 -10.62 -5.04 13.51
C SER A 465 -11.97 -4.92 14.21
N ARG A 466 -12.87 -5.89 14.01
CA ARG A 466 -14.19 -5.91 14.66
C ARG A 466 -14.09 -6.01 16.18
N ILE A 467 -13.26 -6.91 16.70
CA ILE A 467 -13.08 -7.06 18.16
C ILE A 467 -12.41 -5.81 18.72
N ALA A 468 -11.39 -5.26 18.05
CA ALA A 468 -10.74 -4.02 18.46
C ALA A 468 -11.73 -2.85 18.57
N LEU A 469 -12.62 -2.67 17.59
CA LEU A 469 -13.67 -1.65 17.63
C LEU A 469 -14.65 -1.86 18.80
N SER A 470 -14.97 -3.12 19.15
CA SER A 470 -15.82 -3.42 20.31
C SER A 470 -15.15 -3.08 21.64
N VAL A 471 -13.82 -3.24 21.73
CA VAL A 471 -13.01 -2.79 22.89
C VAL A 471 -13.07 -1.28 23.01
N LEU A 472 -12.83 -0.56 21.90
CA LEU A 472 -12.92 0.90 21.86
C LEU A 472 -14.31 1.40 22.26
N ALA A 473 -15.38 0.73 21.79
CA ALA A 473 -16.75 1.07 22.14
C ALA A 473 -17.02 0.91 23.64
N THR A 474 -16.62 -0.22 24.21
CA THR A 474 -16.81 -0.50 25.64
C THR A 474 -15.99 0.46 26.51
N LEU A 475 -14.76 0.78 26.10
CA LEU A 475 -13.88 1.70 26.82
C LEU A 475 -14.45 3.14 26.82
N SER A 476 -15.13 3.53 25.74
CA SER A 476 -15.72 4.87 25.60
C SER A 476 -16.79 5.20 26.64
N GLU A 477 -17.45 4.18 27.21
CA GLU A 477 -18.42 4.35 28.30
C GLU A 477 -17.76 4.82 29.61
N SER A 478 -16.49 4.44 29.83
CA SER A 478 -15.71 4.82 31.02
C SER A 478 -14.87 6.07 30.78
N LEU A 479 -14.21 6.15 29.62
CA LEU A 479 -13.39 7.29 29.21
C LEU A 479 -13.83 7.75 27.81
N PRO A 480 -14.66 8.79 27.69
CA PRO A 480 -15.10 9.29 26.40
C PRO A 480 -13.92 9.67 25.50
N VAL A 481 -14.03 9.43 24.19
CA VAL A 481 -12.96 9.70 23.21
C VAL A 481 -12.49 11.17 23.24
N SER A 482 -13.38 12.12 23.57
CA SER A 482 -13.04 13.54 23.72
C SER A 482 -12.14 13.85 24.93
N LYS A 483 -12.00 12.93 25.88
CA LYS A 483 -11.11 13.06 27.03
C LYS A 483 -9.84 12.21 26.90
N ALA A 484 -9.72 11.39 25.85
CA ALA A 484 -8.53 10.57 25.61
C ALA A 484 -7.33 11.42 25.17
N GLU A 485 -6.12 11.01 25.60
CA GLU A 485 -4.86 11.70 25.25
C GLU A 485 -4.56 11.61 23.74
N ASN A 486 -4.87 10.46 23.12
CA ASN A 486 -4.64 10.18 21.71
C ASN A 486 -5.93 10.18 20.87
N ALA A 487 -6.81 11.15 21.09
CA ALA A 487 -8.10 11.26 20.37
C ALA A 487 -7.97 11.22 18.83
N ALA A 488 -6.89 11.78 18.27
CA ALA A 488 -6.67 11.79 16.83
C ALA A 488 -6.48 10.37 16.25
N ASP A 489 -5.69 9.52 16.89
CA ASP A 489 -5.43 8.15 16.44
C ASP A 489 -6.67 7.27 16.55
N ILE A 490 -7.45 7.46 17.62
CA ILE A 490 -8.72 6.77 17.82
C ILE A 490 -9.71 7.18 16.72
N VAL A 491 -9.83 8.47 16.42
CA VAL A 491 -10.72 8.96 15.36
C VAL A 491 -10.29 8.44 13.99
N ILE A 492 -8.99 8.33 13.70
CA ILE A 492 -8.49 7.71 12.48
C ILE A 492 -8.92 6.24 12.41
N ALA A 493 -8.71 5.48 13.48
CA ALA A 493 -9.09 4.07 13.54
C ALA A 493 -10.60 3.89 13.31
N LEU A 494 -11.44 4.71 13.94
CA LEU A 494 -12.89 4.67 13.74
C LEU A 494 -13.31 5.11 12.33
N ALA A 495 -12.77 6.22 11.83
CA ALA A 495 -13.10 6.76 10.50
C ALA A 495 -12.66 5.83 9.36
N SER A 496 -11.72 4.92 9.62
CA SER A 496 -11.31 3.87 8.66
C SER A 496 -12.44 2.90 8.32
N PHE A 497 -13.50 2.82 9.14
CA PHE A 497 -14.67 1.95 8.95
C PHE A 497 -15.95 2.73 8.66
N SER A 498 -15.84 3.95 8.14
CA SER A 498 -17.00 4.81 7.86
C SER A 498 -17.71 4.51 6.53
N SER A 499 -17.28 3.50 5.77
CA SER A 499 -17.87 3.12 4.48
C SER A 499 -18.09 1.61 4.43
N THR A 500 -19.28 1.19 4.04
CA THR A 500 -19.64 -0.22 3.80
C THR A 500 -19.15 -0.72 2.44
N GLU A 501 -18.65 0.16 1.57
CA GLU A 501 -18.07 -0.21 0.27
C GLU A 501 -16.64 -0.73 0.40
N ASP A 502 -15.96 -0.46 1.53
CA ASP A 502 -14.60 -0.89 1.74
C ASP A 502 -14.54 -2.39 2.13
N PRO A 503 -13.64 -3.19 1.54
CA PRO A 503 -13.63 -4.65 1.68
C PRO A 503 -13.29 -5.15 3.09
N TRP A 504 -12.70 -4.29 3.92
CA TRP A 504 -12.38 -4.60 5.33
C TRP A 504 -13.52 -4.25 6.30
N THR A 505 -14.57 -3.57 5.85
CA THR A 505 -15.63 -3.08 6.73
C THR A 505 -16.79 -4.07 6.84
N THR A 506 -16.97 -4.65 8.02
CA THR A 506 -18.17 -5.45 8.35
C THR A 506 -19.31 -4.54 8.84
N GLN A 507 -20.57 -5.02 8.75
CA GLN A 507 -21.73 -4.25 9.22
C GLN A 507 -21.65 -3.90 10.72
N GLU A 508 -21.10 -4.81 11.54
CA GLU A 508 -20.85 -4.56 12.96
C GLU A 508 -19.77 -3.50 13.16
N ALA A 509 -18.65 -3.60 12.46
CA ALA A 509 -17.55 -2.63 12.52
C ALA A 509 -18.04 -1.22 12.15
N PHE A 510 -18.80 -1.10 11.05
CA PHE A 510 -19.43 0.16 10.63
C PHE A 510 -20.32 0.75 11.72
N THR A 511 -21.14 -0.08 12.38
CA THR A 511 -22.06 0.35 13.43
C THR A 511 -21.31 0.85 14.66
N TYR A 512 -20.28 0.14 15.12
CA TYR A 512 -19.44 0.59 16.25
C TYR A 512 -18.74 1.91 15.91
N ALA A 513 -18.10 1.97 14.75
CA ALA A 513 -17.35 3.15 14.30
C ALA A 513 -18.24 4.40 14.21
N THR A 514 -19.35 4.32 13.48
CA THR A 514 -20.25 5.45 13.26
C THR A 514 -20.91 5.93 14.56
N THR A 515 -21.30 5.02 15.44
CA THR A 515 -21.87 5.36 16.76
C THR A 515 -20.88 6.20 17.59
N LEU A 516 -19.62 5.76 17.65
CA LEU A 516 -18.58 6.47 18.41
C LEU A 516 -18.19 7.80 17.77
N LEU A 517 -18.07 7.86 16.44
CA LEU A 517 -17.78 9.10 15.72
C LEU A 517 -18.88 10.15 15.92
N ASN A 518 -20.15 9.73 15.88
CA ASN A 518 -21.29 10.61 16.15
C ASN A 518 -21.30 11.10 17.61
N ALA A 519 -21.02 10.21 18.57
CA ALA A 519 -20.90 10.59 19.98
C ALA A 519 -19.76 11.60 20.21
N PHE A 520 -18.61 11.39 19.56
CA PHE A 520 -17.48 12.31 19.60
C PHE A 520 -17.84 13.69 19.04
N ALA A 521 -18.50 13.75 17.87
CA ALA A 521 -18.91 15.00 17.23
C ALA A 521 -19.95 15.78 18.06
N LEU A 522 -20.90 15.09 18.71
CA LEU A 522 -21.90 15.71 19.58
C LEU A 522 -21.27 16.30 20.85
N THR A 523 -20.48 15.50 21.55
CA THR A 523 -19.91 15.86 22.86
C THR A 523 -18.97 17.07 22.79
N THR A 524 -18.23 17.18 21.70
CA THR A 524 -17.29 18.29 21.44
C THR A 524 -17.97 19.57 20.96
N THR A 525 -19.25 19.52 20.57
CA THR A 525 -20.03 20.69 20.15
C THR A 525 -20.79 21.31 21.33
N THR A 526 -21.17 20.53 22.35
CA THR A 526 -22.01 20.98 23.47
C THR A 526 -21.24 21.41 24.73
N ASN A 527 -20.08 20.83 25.02
CA ASN A 527 -19.33 21.10 26.26
C ASN A 527 -18.11 22.00 26.01
N LYS A 528 -18.11 23.20 26.60
CA LYS A 528 -16.93 24.11 26.61
C LYS A 528 -15.82 23.67 27.59
N GLU A 529 -16.07 22.68 28.44
CA GLU A 529 -15.15 22.20 29.49
C GLU A 529 -14.31 20.97 29.07
N SER A 530 -14.45 20.44 27.85
CA SER A 530 -13.60 19.34 27.37
C SER A 530 -12.23 19.84 26.89
N ASN A 531 -11.16 19.14 27.29
CA ASN A 531 -9.78 19.46 26.87
C ASN A 531 -9.53 19.34 25.35
N THR A 532 -10.44 18.71 24.60
CA THR A 532 -10.38 18.64 23.13
C THR A 532 -11.65 19.22 22.48
N THR A 533 -11.45 19.88 21.35
CA THR A 533 -12.53 20.39 20.47
C THR A 533 -12.45 19.68 19.12
N PHE A 534 -13.59 19.51 18.46
CA PHE A 534 -13.71 18.71 17.22
C PHE A 534 -12.71 19.14 16.13
N TRP A 535 -12.72 20.42 15.76
CA TRP A 535 -11.97 20.92 14.60
C TRP A 535 -10.44 20.88 14.76
N PRO A 536 -9.85 21.20 15.93
CA PRO A 536 -8.41 20.99 16.15
C PRO A 536 -7.95 19.54 16.04
N VAL A 537 -8.79 18.56 16.43
CA VAL A 537 -8.47 17.14 16.22
C VAL A 537 -8.44 16.82 14.73
N ILE A 538 -9.43 17.29 13.96
CA ILE A 538 -9.44 17.15 12.49
C ILE A 538 -8.22 17.83 11.84
N GLU A 539 -7.85 19.03 12.31
CA GLU A 539 -6.68 19.75 11.82
C GLU A 539 -5.39 18.95 12.08
N LYS A 540 -5.26 18.36 13.26
CA LYS A 540 -4.13 17.48 13.63
C LYS A 540 -4.06 16.26 12.72
N ILE A 541 -5.19 15.57 12.49
CA ILE A 541 -5.26 14.41 11.59
C ILE A 541 -4.83 14.78 10.17
N LEU A 542 -5.31 15.92 9.65
CA LEU A 542 -4.97 16.38 8.31
C LEU A 542 -3.48 16.74 8.18
N LYS A 543 -2.88 17.37 9.19
CA LYS A 543 -1.47 17.79 9.18
C LYS A 543 -0.49 16.64 9.44
N ASP A 544 -0.77 15.82 10.44
CA ASP A 544 0.20 14.85 10.96
C ASP A 544 0.09 13.49 10.25
N ARG A 545 -1.07 13.17 9.64
CA ARG A 545 -1.32 11.86 9.03
C ARG A 545 -1.70 11.93 7.56
N ILE A 546 -2.80 12.58 7.20
CA ILE A 546 -3.26 12.58 5.80
C ILE A 546 -2.26 13.26 4.88
N ARG A 547 -1.89 14.51 5.14
CA ARG A 547 -1.04 15.27 4.23
C ARG A 547 0.35 14.64 3.99
N PRO A 548 1.07 14.11 5.01
CA PRO A 548 2.33 13.40 4.80
C PRO A 548 2.21 12.18 3.88
N LEU A 549 1.12 11.41 3.96
CA LEU A 549 0.90 10.24 3.10
C LEU A 549 0.84 10.62 1.62
N PHE A 550 0.23 11.76 1.28
CA PHE A 550 0.14 12.27 -0.09
C PHE A 550 1.31 13.18 -0.51
N ALA A 551 2.27 13.45 0.37
CA ALA A 551 3.32 14.46 0.11
C ALA A 551 4.32 14.06 -0.98
N LYS A 552 4.53 12.75 -1.19
CA LYS A 552 5.40 12.23 -2.26
C LYS A 552 4.72 12.27 -3.63
N THR A 553 3.39 12.25 -3.69
CA THR A 553 2.59 12.41 -4.91
C THR A 553 2.53 13.90 -5.29
N ARG A 554 3.61 14.43 -5.88
CA ARG A 554 3.71 15.86 -6.21
C ARG A 554 2.91 16.21 -7.46
N ASN A 555 1.82 16.97 -7.31
CA ASN A 555 1.17 17.64 -8.44
C ASN A 555 1.90 18.98 -8.74
N PRO A 556 2.49 19.16 -9.94
CA PRO A 556 3.27 20.35 -10.29
C PRO A 556 2.43 21.62 -10.41
N ALA A 557 1.10 21.49 -10.57
CA ALA A 557 0.16 22.59 -10.72
C ALA A 557 -0.18 23.30 -9.41
N ILE A 558 0.28 22.80 -8.26
CA ILE A 558 0.09 23.42 -6.94
C ILE A 558 1.41 23.68 -6.21
N THR A 559 1.41 24.72 -5.39
CA THR A 559 2.48 25.05 -4.45
C THR A 559 2.36 24.22 -3.17
N SER A 560 3.42 24.18 -2.35
CA SER A 560 3.38 23.55 -1.02
C SER A 560 2.32 24.17 -0.08
N ALA A 561 1.83 25.37 -0.39
CA ALA A 561 0.75 26.04 0.33
C ALA A 561 -0.65 25.75 -0.26
N GLY A 562 -0.78 24.83 -1.21
CA GLY A 562 -2.06 24.45 -1.81
C GLY A 562 -2.67 25.51 -2.73
N ARG A 563 -1.86 26.44 -3.26
CA ARG A 563 -2.31 27.44 -4.26
C ARG A 563 -1.81 27.08 -5.65
N LYS A 564 -2.48 27.58 -6.71
CA LYS A 564 -2.02 27.39 -8.10
C LYS A 564 -0.54 27.78 -8.25
N ASN A 565 0.24 26.88 -8.84
CA ASN A 565 1.60 27.15 -9.28
C ASN A 565 1.55 27.73 -10.70
N PHE A 566 2.02 28.97 -10.87
CA PHE A 566 2.05 29.64 -12.16
C PHE A 566 3.22 29.19 -13.05
N HIS A 567 4.20 28.50 -12.46
CA HIS A 567 5.38 27.98 -13.16
C HIS A 567 5.57 26.49 -12.82
N PRO A 568 4.68 25.62 -13.29
CA PRO A 568 4.82 24.18 -13.07
C PRO A 568 6.04 23.65 -13.81
N VAL A 569 6.90 22.91 -13.10
CA VAL A 569 7.99 22.16 -13.73
C VAL A 569 7.35 20.92 -14.38
N PRO A 570 7.55 20.68 -15.69
CA PRO A 570 7.02 19.49 -16.35
C PRO A 570 7.56 18.22 -15.68
N LEU A 571 6.67 17.28 -15.37
CA LEU A 571 7.08 15.97 -14.87
C LEU A 571 7.78 15.17 -16.00
N PRO A 572 8.76 14.32 -15.66
CA PRO A 572 9.37 13.42 -16.64
C PRO A 572 8.32 12.48 -17.24
N ARG A 573 8.49 12.11 -18.52
CA ARG A 573 7.55 11.22 -19.25
C ARG A 573 7.37 9.84 -18.61
N PHE A 574 8.33 9.43 -17.79
CA PHE A 574 8.29 8.18 -17.04
C PHE A 574 8.69 8.50 -15.60
N ASP A 575 7.76 8.31 -14.67
CA ASP A 575 8.06 8.41 -13.24
C ASP A 575 8.50 7.03 -12.74
N ALA A 576 9.80 6.87 -12.51
CA ALA A 576 10.36 5.63 -11.95
C ALA A 576 9.76 5.31 -10.56
N GLY A 577 9.15 6.28 -9.89
CA GLY A 577 8.43 6.11 -8.63
C GLY A 577 7.13 5.32 -8.74
N ILE A 578 6.54 5.15 -9.93
CA ILE A 578 5.33 4.34 -10.14
C ILE A 578 5.53 2.88 -9.71
N LEU A 579 6.77 2.38 -9.78
CA LEU A 579 7.14 1.01 -9.41
C LEU A 579 7.66 0.88 -7.96
N ASP A 580 7.80 2.00 -7.24
CA ASP A 580 8.28 2.02 -5.86
C ASP A 580 7.09 2.16 -4.89
N PRO A 581 6.78 1.10 -4.10
CA PRO A 581 5.69 1.12 -3.12
C PRO A 581 5.77 2.27 -2.11
N GLU A 582 6.96 2.82 -1.87
CA GLU A 582 7.16 3.91 -0.91
C GLU A 582 6.69 5.28 -1.43
N THR A 583 6.34 5.42 -2.71
CA THR A 583 5.92 6.71 -3.29
C THR A 583 4.44 7.03 -3.07
N LYS A 584 3.59 6.00 -2.95
CA LYS A 584 2.15 6.10 -2.69
C LYS A 584 1.78 5.22 -1.48
N PRO A 585 2.25 5.54 -0.26
CA PRO A 585 1.98 4.73 0.94
C PRO A 585 0.48 4.56 1.21
N TRP A 586 -0.34 5.58 0.88
CA TRP A 586 -1.80 5.55 0.96
C TRP A 586 -2.50 4.51 0.06
N LYS A 587 -1.79 3.95 -0.94
CA LYS A 587 -2.33 2.92 -1.85
C LYS A 587 -1.97 1.49 -1.41
N ILE A 588 -0.93 1.34 -0.59
CA ILE A 588 -0.33 0.02 -0.28
C ILE A 588 -0.31 -0.25 1.23
N GLN A 589 0.18 0.69 2.03
CA GLN A 589 0.34 0.53 3.48
C GLN A 589 -0.86 1.10 4.23
N ASP A 590 -1.23 2.35 3.95
CA ASP A 590 -2.28 3.10 4.66
C ASP A 590 -3.55 3.25 3.79
N ILE A 591 -4.09 2.13 3.34
CA ILE A 591 -5.27 2.08 2.43
C ILE A 591 -6.50 2.82 2.97
N TYR A 592 -6.63 2.89 4.30
CA TYR A 592 -7.72 3.55 5.01
C TYR A 592 -7.71 5.08 4.88
N ALA A 593 -6.60 5.68 4.42
CA ALA A 593 -6.44 7.13 4.34
C ALA A 593 -7.51 7.80 3.45
N THR A 594 -7.94 7.12 2.39
CA THR A 594 -8.98 7.63 1.47
C THR A 594 -10.36 7.66 2.14
N THR A 595 -10.70 6.63 2.90
CA THR A 595 -11.95 6.53 3.68
C THR A 595 -11.99 7.59 4.78
N VAL A 596 -10.89 7.75 5.53
CA VAL A 596 -10.77 8.80 6.55
C VAL A 596 -10.94 10.20 5.94
N LEU A 597 -10.31 10.47 4.78
CA LEU A 597 -10.47 11.74 4.07
C LEU A 597 -11.93 11.96 3.64
N SER A 598 -12.61 10.92 3.15
CA SER A 598 -14.04 10.98 2.80
C SER A 598 -14.90 11.35 3.99
N TRP A 599 -14.69 10.68 5.13
CA TRP A 599 -15.41 10.97 6.36
C TRP A 599 -15.20 12.42 6.82
N ILE A 600 -13.95 12.92 6.79
CA ILE A 600 -13.62 14.31 7.17
C ILE A 600 -14.39 15.32 6.30
N ILE A 601 -14.41 15.11 4.97
CA ILE A 601 -15.08 16.03 4.04
C ILE A 601 -16.59 16.10 4.32
N GLN A 602 -17.21 14.98 4.66
CA GLN A 602 -18.64 14.92 5.01
C GLN A 602 -19.00 15.70 6.29
N GLN A 603 -18.03 16.04 7.15
CA GLN A 603 -18.30 16.79 8.38
C GLN A 603 -18.52 18.29 8.14
N TYR A 604 -18.10 18.82 6.98
CA TYR A 604 -18.24 20.24 6.69
C TYR A 604 -19.67 20.61 6.31
N LYS A 605 -20.35 21.28 7.23
CA LYS A 605 -21.68 21.88 6.99
C LYS A 605 -21.55 23.37 6.64
N PRO A 606 -22.58 23.98 6.02
CA PRO A 606 -22.57 25.41 5.68
C PRO A 606 -22.31 26.35 6.86
N THR A 607 -22.63 25.91 8.09
CA THR A 607 -22.38 26.65 9.33
C THR A 607 -20.89 26.79 9.69
N ASN A 608 -20.00 26.00 9.09
CA ASN A 608 -18.60 25.86 9.49
C ASN A 608 -17.61 26.46 8.49
N GLN A 609 -18.02 27.51 7.77
CA GLN A 609 -17.24 28.16 6.70
C GLN A 609 -15.78 28.46 7.11
N THR A 610 -15.56 29.04 8.30
CA THR A 610 -14.22 29.43 8.75
C THR A 610 -13.27 28.23 8.87
N ASN A 611 -13.74 27.10 9.41
CA ASN A 611 -12.91 25.89 9.55
C ASN A 611 -12.63 25.27 8.18
N LEU A 612 -13.61 25.29 7.27
CA LEU A 612 -13.44 24.83 5.90
C LEU A 612 -12.37 25.65 5.17
N GLU A 613 -12.43 26.99 5.24
CA GLU A 613 -11.43 27.86 4.61
C GLU A 613 -10.02 27.65 5.19
N THR A 614 -9.90 27.40 6.50
CA THR A 614 -8.62 27.11 7.16
C THR A 614 -8.03 25.75 6.73
N HIS A 615 -8.87 24.72 6.63
CA HIS A 615 -8.42 23.35 6.29
C HIS A 615 -8.30 23.12 4.79
N PHE A 616 -8.87 23.99 3.94
CA PHE A 616 -8.87 23.87 2.49
C PHE A 616 -7.48 23.56 1.88
N PRO A 617 -6.37 24.22 2.27
CA PRO A 617 -5.04 23.91 1.73
C PRO A 617 -4.51 22.52 2.09
N LEU A 618 -5.05 21.88 3.15
CA LEU A 618 -4.69 20.53 3.57
C LEU A 618 -5.48 19.47 2.79
N LEU A 619 -6.69 19.81 2.33
CA LEU A 619 -7.59 18.91 1.60
C LEU A 619 -7.31 18.86 0.08
N VAL A 620 -6.85 19.97 -0.49
CA VAL A 620 -6.63 20.08 -1.95
C VAL A 620 -5.58 19.09 -2.48
N PRO A 621 -4.37 18.94 -1.88
CA PRO A 621 -3.37 18.04 -2.43
C PRO A 621 -3.79 16.57 -2.46
N PRO A 622 -4.40 16.00 -1.39
CA PRO A 622 -4.94 14.64 -1.43
C PRO A 622 -6.01 14.45 -2.52
N ILE A 623 -6.96 15.39 -2.67
CA ILE A 623 -8.02 15.28 -3.69
C ILE A 623 -7.42 15.28 -5.11
N LEU A 624 -6.48 16.18 -5.38
CA LEU A 624 -5.80 16.21 -6.68
C LEU A 624 -5.01 14.94 -6.95
N ALA A 625 -4.29 14.43 -5.94
CA ALA A 625 -3.54 13.18 -6.05
C ALA A 625 -4.43 11.97 -6.39
N LEU A 626 -5.68 11.95 -5.91
CA LEU A 626 -6.66 10.91 -6.25
C LEU A 626 -7.21 11.05 -7.67
N ILE A 627 -7.47 12.28 -8.12
CA ILE A 627 -7.96 12.57 -9.49
C ILE A 627 -6.87 12.26 -10.54
N ASP A 628 -5.61 12.54 -10.21
CA ASP A 628 -4.46 12.32 -11.09
C ASP A 628 -3.92 10.87 -11.04
N ASP A 629 -4.45 9.98 -10.19
CA ASP A 629 -3.98 8.59 -10.10
C ASP A 629 -4.29 7.79 -11.37
N ASP A 630 -3.53 6.76 -11.70
CA ASP A 630 -3.73 5.97 -12.91
C ASP A 630 -4.94 5.02 -12.83
N THR A 631 -5.35 4.62 -11.62
CA THR A 631 -6.45 3.66 -11.42
C THR A 631 -7.81 4.34 -11.48
N THR A 632 -8.72 3.83 -12.33
CA THR A 632 -10.07 4.37 -12.57
C THR A 632 -10.90 4.48 -11.29
N SER A 633 -10.91 3.45 -10.44
CA SER A 633 -11.66 3.46 -9.17
C SER A 633 -11.19 4.56 -8.20
N ILE A 634 -9.89 4.87 -8.19
CA ILE A 634 -9.30 5.93 -7.36
C ILE A 634 -9.66 7.31 -7.93
N LYS A 635 -9.62 7.48 -9.26
CA LYS A 635 -10.08 8.70 -9.93
C LYS A 635 -11.54 9.02 -9.61
N THR A 636 -12.40 7.99 -9.65
CA THR A 636 -13.82 8.11 -9.31
C THR A 636 -14.00 8.59 -7.87
N LYS A 637 -13.28 8.00 -6.90
CA LYS A 637 -13.26 8.47 -5.51
C LYS A 637 -12.81 9.94 -5.42
N GLY A 638 -11.76 10.33 -6.15
CA GLY A 638 -11.29 11.73 -6.22
C GLY A 638 -12.38 12.70 -6.71
N CYS A 639 -13.12 12.34 -7.76
CA CYS A 639 -14.22 13.15 -8.31
C CYS A 639 -15.36 13.32 -7.28
N ILE A 640 -15.74 12.25 -6.59
CA ILE A 640 -16.77 12.26 -5.54
C ILE A 640 -16.36 13.20 -4.40
N LEU A 641 -15.12 13.09 -3.92
CA LEU A 641 -14.60 13.91 -2.83
C LEU A 641 -14.56 15.39 -3.19
N LEU A 642 -14.18 15.72 -4.44
CA LEU A 642 -14.23 17.09 -4.94
C LEU A 642 -15.66 17.64 -4.92
N ARG A 643 -16.63 16.89 -5.44
CA ARG A 643 -18.05 17.31 -5.44
C ARG A 643 -18.58 17.54 -4.02
N ASN A 644 -18.25 16.64 -3.10
CA ASN A 644 -18.65 16.74 -1.69
C ASN A 644 -18.03 17.97 -1.01
N LEU A 645 -16.78 18.33 -1.36
CA LEU A 645 -16.13 19.55 -0.87
C LEU A 645 -16.73 20.83 -1.47
N LEU A 646 -17.13 20.79 -2.75
CA LEU A 646 -17.69 21.96 -3.44
C LEU A 646 -19.09 22.35 -2.95
N THR A 647 -19.90 21.37 -2.54
CA THR A 647 -21.27 21.60 -2.06
C THR A 647 -21.37 22.63 -0.91
N PRO A 648 -20.63 22.49 0.22
CA PRO A 648 -20.65 23.50 1.28
C PRO A 648 -20.03 24.84 0.85
N ILE A 649 -19.06 24.85 -0.08
CA ILE A 649 -18.48 26.08 -0.64
C ILE A 649 -19.52 26.86 -1.45
N GLN A 650 -20.33 26.16 -2.23
CA GLN A 650 -21.40 26.74 -3.02
C GLN A 650 -22.50 27.31 -2.13
N GLN A 651 -22.95 26.54 -1.13
CA GLN A 651 -24.03 26.95 -0.21
C GLN A 651 -23.63 28.16 0.65
N THR A 652 -22.37 28.26 1.07
CA THR A 652 -21.85 29.39 1.84
C THR A 652 -21.42 30.59 1.01
N LYS A 653 -21.39 30.45 -0.32
CA LYS A 653 -20.83 31.45 -1.26
C LYS A 653 -19.40 31.87 -0.91
N SER A 654 -18.59 30.95 -0.41
CA SER A 654 -17.20 31.25 -0.02
C SER A 654 -16.35 31.65 -1.24
N PRO A 655 -15.55 32.74 -1.16
CA PRO A 655 -14.67 33.18 -2.23
C PRO A 655 -13.34 32.41 -2.31
N ILE A 656 -13.20 31.29 -1.58
CA ILE A 656 -11.93 30.57 -1.42
C ILE A 656 -11.32 30.09 -2.74
N LEU A 657 -12.14 29.60 -3.68
CA LEU A 657 -11.69 29.14 -5.00
C LEU A 657 -11.10 30.29 -5.84
N HIS A 658 -11.75 31.47 -5.79
CA HIS A 658 -11.27 32.66 -6.48
C HIS A 658 -9.98 33.20 -5.84
N ARG A 659 -9.89 33.23 -4.51
CA ARG A 659 -8.68 33.69 -3.79
C ARG A 659 -7.46 32.82 -4.06
N THR A 660 -7.66 31.52 -4.29
CA THR A 660 -6.58 30.53 -4.45
C THR A 660 -6.24 30.23 -5.92
N ASN A 661 -7.06 30.70 -6.87
CA ASN A 661 -6.97 30.40 -8.31
C ASN A 661 -6.98 28.89 -8.62
N LEU A 662 -7.63 28.09 -7.78
CA LEU A 662 -7.63 26.62 -7.92
C LEU A 662 -8.67 26.10 -8.90
N THR A 663 -9.65 26.91 -9.33
CA THR A 663 -10.67 26.46 -10.30
C THR A 663 -10.03 25.87 -11.55
N SER A 664 -9.07 26.57 -12.17
CA SER A 664 -8.40 26.05 -13.38
C SER A 664 -7.60 24.78 -13.10
N VAL A 665 -7.05 24.63 -11.89
CA VAL A 665 -6.24 23.45 -11.54
C VAL A 665 -7.13 22.21 -11.46
N PHE A 666 -8.30 22.33 -10.82
CA PHE A 666 -9.28 21.24 -10.80
C PHE A 666 -9.88 20.97 -12.18
N GLU A 667 -10.12 21.99 -13.00
CA GLU A 667 -10.56 21.80 -14.39
C GLU A 667 -9.52 21.01 -15.21
N ASP A 668 -8.23 21.36 -15.08
CA ASP A 668 -7.16 20.68 -15.79
C ASP A 668 -6.95 19.23 -15.31
N ALA A 669 -7.22 18.94 -14.02
CA ALA A 669 -7.18 17.58 -13.47
C ALA A 669 -8.40 16.72 -13.88
N LEU A 670 -9.60 17.33 -14.00
CA LEU A 670 -10.82 16.60 -14.39
C LEU A 670 -10.91 16.30 -15.89
N LYS A 671 -10.36 17.15 -16.76
CA LYS A 671 -10.45 16.99 -18.23
C LYS A 671 -9.95 15.62 -18.72
N PRO A 672 -8.77 15.11 -18.30
CA PRO A 672 -8.33 13.76 -18.68
C PRO A 672 -9.30 12.65 -18.27
N CYS A 673 -10.04 12.81 -17.17
CA CYS A 673 -11.02 11.82 -16.73
C CYS A 673 -12.17 11.69 -17.72
N LEU A 674 -12.58 12.80 -18.36
CA LEU A 674 -13.66 12.82 -19.36
C LEU A 674 -13.32 12.05 -20.66
N LEU A 675 -12.05 11.79 -20.90
CA LEU A 675 -11.56 11.07 -22.08
C LEU A 675 -11.32 9.58 -21.81
N SER A 676 -11.71 9.07 -20.64
CA SER A 676 -11.55 7.65 -20.26
C SER A 676 -12.65 6.79 -20.90
N LEU A 677 -12.54 6.55 -22.21
CA LEU A 677 -13.55 5.87 -23.04
C LEU A 677 -13.12 4.44 -23.47
N PRO A 678 -14.07 3.61 -23.92
CA PRO A 678 -13.81 2.28 -24.49
C PRO A 678 -12.90 2.32 -25.72
N THR A 679 -11.73 1.67 -25.59
CA THR A 679 -10.63 1.38 -26.54
C THR A 679 -9.34 1.20 -25.73
N ILE A 680 -9.26 1.90 -24.60
CA ILE A 680 -8.18 1.85 -23.60
C ILE A 680 -8.74 1.47 -22.22
N THR A 681 -9.93 1.98 -21.87
CA THR A 681 -10.60 1.73 -20.57
C THR A 681 -11.80 0.78 -20.76
N PRO A 682 -12.03 -0.23 -19.89
CA PRO A 682 -13.22 -1.07 -19.95
C PRO A 682 -14.53 -0.27 -19.82
N GLU A 683 -15.61 -0.71 -20.46
CA GLU A 683 -16.90 0.01 -20.47
C GLU A 683 -17.45 0.27 -19.05
N ALA A 684 -17.38 -0.72 -18.16
CA ALA A 684 -17.87 -0.58 -16.78
C ALA A 684 -17.12 0.54 -16.03
N ASP A 685 -15.78 0.51 -16.09
CA ASP A 685 -14.91 1.51 -15.46
C ASP A 685 -15.12 2.92 -16.05
N SER A 686 -15.32 3.00 -17.37
CA SER A 686 -15.66 4.25 -18.06
C SER A 686 -16.98 4.82 -17.55
N ILE A 687 -18.01 4.00 -17.41
CA ILE A 687 -19.32 4.43 -16.90
C ILE A 687 -19.19 4.95 -15.46
N ASP A 688 -18.52 4.20 -14.58
CA ASP A 688 -18.37 4.56 -13.17
C ASP A 688 -17.60 5.88 -12.99
N LEU A 689 -16.55 6.10 -13.79
CA LEU A 689 -15.77 7.33 -13.75
C LEU A 689 -16.54 8.53 -14.34
N LEU A 690 -17.12 8.38 -15.54
CA LEU A 690 -17.78 9.49 -16.23
C LEU A 690 -19.04 9.96 -15.52
N LYS A 691 -19.76 9.03 -14.87
CA LYS A 691 -20.93 9.34 -14.03
C LYS A 691 -20.59 10.30 -12.89
N GLU A 692 -19.36 10.30 -12.40
CA GLU A 692 -18.91 11.17 -11.32
C GLU A 692 -18.10 12.38 -11.82
N ALA A 693 -17.31 12.22 -12.88
CA ALA A 693 -16.44 13.28 -13.41
C ALA A 693 -17.21 14.45 -14.06
N TYR A 694 -18.25 14.17 -14.86
CA TYR A 694 -19.07 15.21 -15.49
C TYR A 694 -19.80 16.07 -14.45
N PRO A 695 -20.53 15.50 -13.47
CA PRO A 695 -21.16 16.29 -12.40
C PRO A 695 -20.15 17.05 -11.55
N ALA A 696 -18.96 16.51 -11.28
CA ALA A 696 -17.91 17.21 -10.53
C ALA A 696 -17.44 18.47 -11.28
N LEU A 697 -17.21 18.38 -12.59
CA LEU A 697 -16.83 19.52 -13.43
C LEU A 697 -17.94 20.58 -13.49
N LEU A 698 -19.19 20.15 -13.70
CA LEU A 698 -20.36 21.04 -13.74
C LEU A 698 -20.54 21.78 -12.41
N THR A 699 -20.43 21.06 -11.28
CA THR A 699 -20.51 21.64 -9.93
C THR A 699 -19.39 22.64 -9.69
N LEU A 700 -18.16 22.36 -10.14
CA LEU A 700 -17.03 23.28 -10.03
C LEU A 700 -17.25 24.56 -10.82
N GLN A 701 -17.70 24.45 -12.07
CA GLN A 701 -18.00 25.60 -12.93
C GLN A 701 -19.14 26.45 -12.36
N LYS A 702 -20.22 25.81 -11.89
CA LYS A 702 -21.36 26.47 -11.26
C LYS A 702 -20.98 27.17 -9.97
N THR A 703 -20.21 26.51 -9.10
CA THR A 703 -19.71 27.09 -7.83
C THR A 703 -18.82 28.31 -8.09
N THR A 704 -17.97 28.24 -9.12
CA THR A 704 -17.12 29.38 -9.51
C THR A 704 -17.96 30.55 -9.99
N TYR A 705 -18.98 30.28 -10.82
CA TYR A 705 -19.90 31.31 -11.30
C TYR A 705 -20.67 31.98 -10.15
N THR A 706 -21.28 31.20 -9.25
CA THR A 706 -22.09 31.72 -8.14
C THR A 706 -21.28 32.53 -7.13
N ASN A 707 -20.02 32.16 -6.91
CA ASN A 707 -19.20 32.73 -5.83
C ASN A 707 -18.28 33.87 -6.28
N THR A 708 -18.20 34.15 -7.59
CA THR A 708 -17.41 35.30 -8.08
C THR A 708 -18.14 36.61 -7.70
N PRO A 709 -17.49 37.57 -7.01
CA PRO A 709 -18.13 38.84 -6.61
C PRO A 709 -18.39 39.76 -7.80
N SER A 710 -19.52 40.48 -7.83
CA SER A 710 -19.88 41.36 -8.96
C SER A 710 -19.00 42.61 -8.97
N PRO A 711 -18.48 43.04 -10.14
CA PRO A 711 -17.62 44.21 -10.19
C PRO A 711 -18.39 45.44 -9.71
N SER A 712 -17.75 46.26 -8.88
CA SER A 712 -18.26 47.55 -8.44
C SER A 712 -18.55 48.46 -9.64
N PRO A 713 -19.62 49.27 -9.62
CA PRO A 713 -20.06 50.07 -10.78
C PRO A 713 -19.04 51.09 -11.31
N GLN A 714 -17.93 51.33 -10.60
CA GLN A 714 -16.87 52.27 -10.98
C GLN A 714 -15.78 51.68 -11.89
N SER A 715 -15.75 50.36 -12.15
CA SER A 715 -14.68 49.70 -12.94
C SER A 715 -15.17 48.99 -14.21
N GLN A 716 -16.34 49.33 -14.74
CA GLN A 716 -16.82 48.79 -16.02
C GLN A 716 -16.05 49.44 -17.19
N SER A 717 -14.91 48.85 -17.57
CA SER A 717 -14.37 49.06 -18.91
C SER A 717 -15.19 48.25 -19.93
N LYS A 718 -15.38 48.79 -21.15
CA LYS A 718 -16.18 48.19 -22.23
C LYS A 718 -15.62 46.85 -22.79
N THR A 719 -14.61 46.25 -22.17
CA THR A 719 -13.82 45.14 -22.74
C THR A 719 -13.69 43.90 -21.85
N GLN A 720 -14.29 43.85 -20.66
CA GLN A 720 -14.31 42.62 -19.86
C GLN A 720 -15.58 41.80 -20.13
N PRO A 721 -15.45 40.50 -20.51
CA PRO A 721 -16.60 39.64 -20.74
C PRO A 721 -17.41 39.49 -19.45
N ASN A 722 -18.73 39.46 -19.59
CA ASN A 722 -19.62 39.32 -18.45
C ASN A 722 -19.39 37.94 -17.78
N LYS A 723 -19.61 37.83 -16.46
CA LYS A 723 -19.43 36.56 -15.74
C LYS A 723 -20.26 35.42 -16.34
N LEU A 724 -21.47 35.75 -16.78
CA LEU A 724 -22.37 34.81 -17.44
C LEU A 724 -21.79 34.31 -18.78
N GLU A 725 -21.18 35.19 -19.56
CA GLU A 725 -20.53 34.82 -20.83
C GLU A 725 -19.33 33.89 -20.60
N THR A 726 -18.58 34.11 -19.52
CA THR A 726 -17.43 33.25 -19.16
C THR A 726 -17.91 31.86 -18.71
N TYR A 727 -18.98 31.78 -17.92
CA TYR A 727 -19.59 30.51 -17.51
C TYR A 727 -20.12 29.72 -18.71
N ILE A 728 -20.90 30.39 -19.57
CA ILE A 728 -21.43 29.79 -20.80
C ILE A 728 -20.29 29.32 -21.72
N SER A 729 -19.23 30.12 -21.86
CA SER A 729 -18.05 29.72 -22.65
C SER A 729 -17.43 28.41 -22.15
N ARG A 730 -17.29 28.23 -20.83
CA ARG A 730 -16.78 26.97 -20.24
C ARG A 730 -17.70 25.78 -20.48
N LEU A 731 -19.02 25.95 -20.34
CA LEU A 731 -20.00 24.90 -20.65
C LEU A 731 -19.95 24.51 -22.13
N THR A 732 -19.86 25.50 -23.02
CA THR A 732 -19.76 25.24 -24.47
C THR A 732 -18.44 24.57 -24.87
N SER A 733 -17.33 24.86 -24.18
CA SER A 733 -16.06 24.13 -24.34
C SER A 733 -16.19 22.68 -23.86
N THR A 734 -16.87 22.45 -22.73
CA THR A 734 -17.15 21.09 -22.23
C THR A 734 -17.95 20.27 -23.26
N LEU A 735 -18.97 20.87 -23.87
CA LEU A 735 -19.77 20.25 -24.93
C LEU A 735 -18.95 19.95 -26.19
N ARG A 736 -18.18 20.93 -26.68
CA ARG A 736 -17.41 20.84 -27.94
C ARG A 736 -16.19 19.93 -27.85
N GLU A 737 -15.45 19.99 -26.76
CA GLU A 737 -14.16 19.31 -26.61
C GLU A 737 -14.30 17.92 -25.99
N ASN A 738 -15.39 17.65 -25.26
CA ASN A 738 -15.55 16.39 -24.51
C ASN A 738 -16.82 15.64 -24.90
N LEU A 739 -18.03 16.16 -24.62
CA LEU A 739 -19.28 15.38 -24.79
C LEU A 739 -19.54 14.94 -26.25
N ILE A 740 -19.55 15.88 -27.19
CA ILE A 740 -19.84 15.59 -28.60
C ILE A 740 -18.78 14.65 -29.21
N PRO A 741 -17.46 14.92 -29.06
CA PRO A 741 -16.43 14.00 -29.53
C PRO A 741 -16.47 12.62 -28.87
N SER A 742 -16.77 12.56 -27.56
CA SER A 742 -16.85 11.28 -26.83
C SER A 742 -18.00 10.43 -27.34
N PHE A 743 -19.15 11.04 -27.64
CA PHE A 743 -20.29 10.33 -28.24
C PHE A 743 -19.91 9.79 -29.62
N HIS A 744 -19.32 10.61 -30.48
CA HIS A 744 -18.84 10.16 -31.80
C HIS A 744 -17.74 9.09 -31.74
N HIS A 745 -16.91 9.08 -30.70
CA HIS A 745 -15.88 8.06 -30.55
C HIS A 745 -16.48 6.67 -30.26
N ILE A 746 -17.57 6.62 -29.49
CA ILE A 746 -18.21 5.36 -29.08
C ILE A 746 -19.34 4.93 -30.04
N SER A 747 -19.75 5.79 -30.96
CA SER A 747 -20.72 5.50 -32.03
C SER A 747 -20.03 5.48 -33.38
N SER A 748 -20.16 4.41 -34.17
CA SER A 748 -19.56 4.38 -35.52
C SER A 748 -20.60 4.66 -36.60
N SER A 749 -20.43 5.76 -37.33
CA SER A 749 -21.10 6.01 -38.61
C SER A 749 -20.17 5.54 -39.74
N ASN A 750 -20.22 4.27 -40.13
CA ASN A 750 -19.31 3.74 -41.14
C ASN A 750 -19.74 4.24 -42.54
N THR A 751 -19.07 5.27 -43.07
CA THR A 751 -19.28 5.75 -44.45
C THR A 751 -18.55 4.91 -45.51
N THR A 752 -17.86 3.83 -45.12
CA THR A 752 -16.97 3.03 -45.98
C THR A 752 -17.53 1.67 -46.38
N SER A 753 -18.69 1.25 -45.88
CA SER A 753 -19.35 0.02 -46.34
C SER A 753 -20.53 0.35 -47.26
N LEU A 754 -20.48 -0.15 -48.50
CA LEU A 754 -21.48 0.01 -49.57
C LEU A 754 -22.88 -0.59 -49.26
N SER A 755 -23.25 -0.82 -47.99
CA SER A 755 -24.48 -1.54 -47.64
C SER A 755 -25.16 -1.23 -46.30
N SER A 756 -24.78 -0.17 -45.55
CA SER A 756 -25.57 0.22 -44.37
C SER A 756 -25.46 1.72 -44.05
N ASP A 757 -26.56 2.45 -44.23
CA ASP A 757 -26.70 3.89 -43.93
C ASP A 757 -26.96 4.20 -42.44
N PHE A 758 -26.94 3.19 -41.55
CA PHE A 758 -27.32 3.35 -40.14
C PHE A 758 -26.11 3.44 -39.19
N ALA A 759 -26.22 4.26 -38.14
CA ALA A 759 -25.22 4.35 -37.08
C ALA A 759 -25.19 3.06 -36.22
N SER A 760 -23.99 2.65 -35.81
CA SER A 760 -23.82 1.53 -34.86
C SER A 760 -23.45 2.04 -33.47
N PHE A 761 -24.08 1.45 -32.46
CA PHE A 761 -23.92 1.76 -31.03
C PHE A 761 -23.40 0.53 -30.28
N PRO A 762 -22.09 0.25 -30.33
CA PRO A 762 -21.49 -0.89 -29.62
C PRO A 762 -21.59 -0.78 -28.09
N TYR A 763 -21.75 0.44 -27.54
CA TYR A 763 -21.79 0.72 -26.10
C TYR A 763 -23.05 1.50 -25.69
N PRO A 764 -24.26 0.92 -25.79
CA PRO A 764 -25.51 1.64 -25.60
C PRO A 764 -25.69 2.20 -24.17
N ARG A 765 -25.13 1.54 -23.15
CA ARG A 765 -25.14 2.03 -21.76
C ARG A 765 -24.35 3.34 -21.62
N LEU A 766 -23.17 3.39 -22.24
CA LEU A 766 -22.33 4.58 -22.22
C LEU A 766 -22.89 5.70 -23.09
N SER A 767 -23.48 5.39 -24.25
CA SER A 767 -24.22 6.36 -25.07
C SER A 767 -25.37 7.00 -24.29
N THR A 768 -26.11 6.20 -23.50
CA THR A 768 -27.17 6.71 -22.62
C THR A 768 -26.62 7.69 -21.59
N LEU A 769 -25.53 7.34 -20.89
CA LEU A 769 -24.89 8.22 -19.92
C LEU A 769 -24.45 9.55 -20.54
N LEU A 770 -23.84 9.52 -21.73
CA LEU A 770 -23.42 10.75 -22.41
C LEU A 770 -24.60 11.63 -22.82
N LEU A 771 -25.72 11.04 -23.25
CA LEU A 771 -26.95 11.78 -23.56
C LEU A 771 -27.52 12.44 -22.30
N GLU A 772 -27.58 11.74 -21.16
CA GLU A 772 -27.99 12.31 -19.87
C GLU A 772 -27.07 13.48 -19.46
N GLN A 773 -25.75 13.36 -19.66
CA GLN A 773 -24.83 14.48 -19.39
C GLN A 773 -25.01 15.65 -20.38
N MET A 774 -25.38 15.37 -21.64
CA MET A 774 -25.73 16.41 -22.61
C MET A 774 -26.99 17.17 -22.18
N VAL A 775 -28.02 16.51 -21.66
CA VAL A 775 -29.22 17.16 -21.09
C VAL A 775 -28.83 18.18 -20.03
N ASN A 776 -28.00 17.77 -19.06
CA ASN A 776 -27.55 18.64 -17.96
C ASN A 776 -26.76 19.87 -18.45
N VAL A 777 -25.84 19.69 -19.39
CA VAL A 777 -25.04 20.79 -19.93
C VAL A 777 -25.88 21.72 -20.80
N LEU A 778 -26.72 21.17 -21.68
CA LEU A 778 -27.55 21.97 -22.57
C LEU A 778 -28.58 22.79 -21.80
N GLY A 779 -29.18 22.24 -20.73
CA GLY A 779 -30.07 22.96 -19.84
C GLY A 779 -29.45 24.24 -19.27
N GLU A 780 -28.17 24.19 -18.89
CA GLU A 780 -27.43 25.36 -18.37
C GLU A 780 -26.91 26.30 -19.47
N VAL A 781 -26.65 25.80 -20.68
CA VAL A 781 -26.20 26.62 -21.84
C VAL A 781 -27.33 27.52 -22.37
N GLY A 782 -28.58 27.08 -22.29
CA GLY A 782 -29.75 27.86 -22.72
C GLY A 782 -29.69 28.24 -24.21
N ILE A 783 -30.03 29.50 -24.54
CA ILE A 783 -30.15 30.00 -25.93
C ILE A 783 -28.91 29.79 -26.82
N HIS A 784 -27.73 29.64 -26.21
CA HIS A 784 -26.50 29.37 -26.94
C HIS A 784 -26.43 27.97 -27.56
N THR A 785 -27.35 27.07 -27.19
CA THR A 785 -27.59 25.77 -27.83
C THR A 785 -27.78 25.92 -29.34
N THR A 786 -28.36 27.04 -29.79
CA THR A 786 -28.53 27.37 -31.22
C THR A 786 -27.25 27.31 -32.05
N LYS A 787 -26.07 27.48 -31.44
CA LYS A 787 -24.76 27.41 -32.11
C LYS A 787 -24.28 25.99 -32.38
N PHE A 788 -24.86 24.99 -31.72
CA PHE A 788 -24.43 23.60 -31.74
C PHE A 788 -25.46 22.67 -32.40
N LEU A 789 -26.54 23.22 -32.98
CA LEU A 789 -27.58 22.43 -33.64
C LEU A 789 -27.01 21.54 -34.75
N GLN A 790 -26.04 22.05 -35.51
CA GLN A 790 -25.39 21.30 -36.58
C GLN A 790 -24.64 20.05 -36.08
N ASP A 791 -24.17 20.05 -34.84
CA ASP A 791 -23.45 18.93 -34.25
C ASP A 791 -24.39 18.00 -33.46
N ILE A 792 -25.40 18.56 -32.79
CA ILE A 792 -26.33 17.80 -31.92
C ILE A 792 -27.43 17.12 -32.71
N VAL A 793 -28.02 17.77 -33.72
CA VAL A 793 -29.14 17.19 -34.48
C VAL A 793 -28.75 15.88 -35.19
N PRO A 794 -27.56 15.75 -35.81
CA PRO A 794 -27.11 14.46 -36.34
C PRO A 794 -27.00 13.35 -35.29
N ILE A 795 -26.57 13.67 -34.06
CA ILE A 795 -26.53 12.71 -32.95
C ILE A 795 -27.94 12.21 -32.61
N LEU A 796 -28.91 13.13 -32.51
CA LEU A 796 -30.31 12.79 -32.24
C LEU A 796 -30.92 11.95 -33.35
N HIS A 797 -30.71 12.37 -34.61
CA HIS A 797 -31.21 11.65 -35.77
C HIS A 797 -30.65 10.23 -35.85
N ASN A 798 -29.32 10.07 -35.74
CA ASN A 798 -28.67 8.75 -35.79
C ASN A 798 -29.10 7.82 -34.64
N THR A 799 -29.45 8.38 -33.48
CA THR A 799 -29.86 7.59 -32.31
C THR A 799 -31.34 7.20 -32.39
N LEU A 800 -32.22 8.15 -32.71
CA LEU A 800 -33.67 7.95 -32.76
C LEU A 800 -34.14 7.20 -34.01
N ALA A 801 -33.52 7.44 -35.18
CA ALA A 801 -33.85 6.76 -36.43
C ALA A 801 -33.20 5.37 -36.56
N ASN A 802 -32.55 4.86 -35.51
CA ASN A 802 -31.91 3.55 -35.56
C ASN A 802 -32.96 2.43 -35.49
N PRO A 803 -33.02 1.50 -36.47
CA PRO A 803 -33.99 0.41 -36.46
C PRO A 803 -33.81 -0.56 -35.29
N PHE A 804 -32.61 -0.63 -34.71
CA PHE A 804 -32.31 -1.45 -33.53
C PHE A 804 -32.43 -0.68 -32.21
N GLY A 805 -32.83 0.59 -32.25
CA GLY A 805 -33.02 1.43 -31.06
C GLY A 805 -33.94 0.81 -29.99
N PRO A 806 -35.11 0.25 -30.36
CA PRO A 806 -36.03 -0.36 -29.38
C PRO A 806 -35.44 -1.53 -28.59
N ALA A 807 -34.36 -2.16 -29.05
CA ALA A 807 -33.66 -3.21 -28.29
C ALA A 807 -33.02 -2.68 -27.00
N TYR A 808 -32.76 -1.37 -26.90
CA TYR A 808 -32.28 -0.73 -25.68
C TYR A 808 -32.99 0.64 -25.45
N PRO A 809 -34.23 0.61 -24.92
CA PRO A 809 -35.05 1.82 -24.74
C PRO A 809 -34.45 2.96 -23.91
N PRO A 810 -33.62 2.73 -22.87
CA PRO A 810 -33.02 3.83 -22.10
C PRO A 810 -32.21 4.81 -22.96
N MET A 811 -31.54 4.34 -24.02
CA MET A 811 -30.79 5.21 -24.92
C MET A 811 -31.73 6.10 -25.74
N LEU A 812 -32.87 5.57 -26.20
CA LEU A 812 -33.88 6.33 -26.91
C LEU A 812 -34.52 7.39 -25.99
N LEU A 813 -34.84 7.03 -24.75
CA LEU A 813 -35.34 7.99 -23.76
C LEU A 813 -34.35 9.14 -23.52
N GLY A 814 -33.06 8.85 -23.35
CA GLY A 814 -32.03 9.89 -23.24
C GLY A 814 -31.96 10.80 -24.47
N ALA A 815 -32.11 10.25 -25.68
CA ALA A 815 -32.15 11.06 -26.92
C ALA A 815 -33.43 11.90 -27.04
N VAL A 816 -34.57 11.40 -26.56
CA VAL A 816 -35.83 12.16 -26.47
C VAL A 816 -35.70 13.33 -25.49
N GLU A 817 -35.07 13.13 -24.34
CA GLU A 817 -34.78 14.20 -23.38
C GLU A 817 -33.86 15.27 -23.96
N VAL A 818 -32.78 14.88 -24.67
CA VAL A 818 -31.92 15.86 -25.37
C VAL A 818 -32.72 16.63 -26.42
N SER A 819 -33.59 15.95 -27.18
CA SER A 819 -34.46 16.60 -28.17
C SER A 819 -35.38 17.64 -27.53
N ARG A 820 -35.95 17.33 -26.35
CA ARG A 820 -36.77 18.24 -25.56
C ARG A 820 -36.01 19.52 -25.20
N VAL A 821 -34.83 19.36 -24.59
CA VAL A 821 -33.98 20.49 -24.20
C VAL A 821 -33.55 21.32 -25.40
N VAL A 822 -33.20 20.67 -26.52
CA VAL A 822 -32.85 21.36 -27.77
C VAL A 822 -34.01 22.20 -28.29
N VAL A 823 -35.23 21.66 -28.34
CA VAL A 823 -36.42 22.39 -28.82
C VAL A 823 -36.69 23.62 -27.95
N LEU A 824 -36.64 23.47 -26.62
CA LEU A 824 -36.87 24.55 -25.67
C LEU A 824 -35.79 25.63 -25.76
N ASN A 825 -34.52 25.24 -25.79
CA ASN A 825 -33.40 26.17 -25.75
C ASN A 825 -33.08 26.80 -27.10
N ALA A 826 -33.41 26.14 -28.21
CA ALA A 826 -33.11 26.63 -29.54
C ALA A 826 -34.21 27.51 -30.13
N HIS A 827 -35.36 27.66 -29.47
CA HIS A 827 -36.38 28.64 -29.86
C HIS A 827 -35.81 30.07 -29.80
N PRO A 828 -36.03 30.93 -30.82
CA PRO A 828 -36.89 30.74 -31.99
C PRO A 828 -36.20 30.11 -33.23
N ARG A 829 -34.93 29.72 -33.18
CA ARG A 829 -34.14 29.26 -34.36
C ARG A 829 -34.28 27.77 -34.71
N VAL A 830 -34.96 26.98 -33.87
CA VAL A 830 -35.16 25.54 -34.08
C VAL A 830 -35.88 25.20 -35.39
N TRP A 831 -36.66 26.13 -35.97
CA TRP A 831 -37.45 25.90 -37.18
C TRP A 831 -36.65 25.45 -38.41
N ARG A 832 -35.35 25.80 -38.46
CA ARG A 832 -34.45 25.40 -39.55
C ARG A 832 -34.12 23.91 -39.55
N TRP A 833 -34.26 23.27 -38.40
CA TRP A 833 -33.94 21.86 -38.17
C TRP A 833 -35.21 21.02 -37.91
N ARG A 834 -36.40 21.60 -38.18
CA ARG A 834 -37.67 20.93 -37.90
C ARG A 834 -37.85 19.65 -38.70
N GLY A 835 -37.35 19.63 -39.94
CA GLY A 835 -37.44 18.47 -40.82
C GLY A 835 -36.66 17.29 -40.27
N GLU A 836 -35.38 17.50 -39.93
CA GLU A 836 -34.49 16.48 -39.39
C GLU A 836 -34.96 15.97 -38.02
N ILE A 837 -35.49 16.86 -37.16
CA ILE A 837 -36.05 16.48 -35.85
C ILE A 837 -37.34 15.67 -36.03
N LEU A 838 -38.26 16.10 -36.91
CA LEU A 838 -39.50 15.36 -37.18
C LEU A 838 -39.21 13.99 -37.79
N ASP A 839 -38.29 13.91 -38.73
CA ASP A 839 -37.88 12.67 -39.38
C ASP A 839 -37.31 11.66 -38.36
N ALA A 840 -36.45 12.13 -37.45
CA ALA A 840 -35.91 11.32 -36.35
C ALA A 840 -37.01 10.80 -35.40
N LEU A 841 -37.97 11.66 -35.02
CA LEU A 841 -39.08 11.30 -34.12
C LEU A 841 -40.08 10.34 -34.79
N CYS A 842 -40.39 10.56 -36.07
CA CYS A 842 -41.29 9.69 -36.84
C CYS A 842 -40.68 8.31 -37.03
N SER A 843 -39.39 8.25 -37.41
CA SER A 843 -38.67 6.98 -37.56
C SER A 843 -38.62 6.19 -36.25
N CYS A 844 -38.30 6.86 -35.14
CA CYS A 844 -38.31 6.24 -33.81
C CYS A 844 -39.70 5.67 -33.46
N TRP A 845 -40.76 6.45 -33.70
CA TRP A 845 -42.13 6.02 -33.43
C TRP A 845 -42.53 4.77 -34.22
N ILE A 846 -42.19 4.71 -35.52
CA ILE A 846 -42.47 3.54 -36.37
C ILE A 846 -41.81 2.30 -35.77
N HIS A 847 -40.52 2.37 -35.44
CA HIS A 847 -39.80 1.24 -34.84
C HIS A 847 -40.34 0.83 -33.47
N VAL A 848 -40.79 1.78 -32.64
CA VAL A 848 -41.40 1.49 -31.33
C VAL A 848 -42.75 0.79 -31.49
N VAL A 849 -43.59 1.24 -32.45
CA VAL A 849 -44.88 0.60 -32.74
C VAL A 849 -44.68 -0.80 -33.31
N GLU A 850 -43.66 -1.02 -34.13
CA GLU A 850 -43.28 -2.35 -34.63
C GLU A 850 -42.85 -3.28 -33.50
N GLU A 851 -41.90 -2.86 -32.64
CA GLU A 851 -41.43 -3.68 -31.50
C GLU A 851 -42.56 -3.96 -30.50
N GLU A 852 -43.44 -3.00 -30.23
CA GLU A 852 -44.59 -3.20 -29.36
C GLU A 852 -45.53 -4.29 -29.90
N ARG A 853 -45.81 -4.31 -31.21
CA ARG A 853 -46.59 -5.38 -31.82
C ARG A 853 -45.91 -6.74 -31.65
N GLU A 854 -44.59 -6.80 -31.80
CA GLU A 854 -43.83 -8.02 -31.56
C GLU A 854 -43.88 -8.47 -30.08
N ILE A 855 -43.73 -7.55 -29.13
CA ILE A 855 -43.81 -7.83 -27.68
C ILE A 855 -45.19 -8.40 -27.34
N VAL A 856 -46.27 -7.81 -27.86
CA VAL A 856 -47.65 -8.31 -27.66
C VAL A 856 -47.81 -9.72 -28.23
N ASP A 857 -47.23 -10.00 -29.40
CA ASP A 857 -47.28 -11.32 -30.02
C ASP A 857 -46.39 -12.37 -29.33
N ARG A 858 -45.30 -11.95 -28.67
CA ARG A 858 -44.49 -12.80 -27.78
C ARG A 858 -45.19 -13.06 -26.45
N GLY A 859 -45.88 -12.07 -25.88
CA GLY A 859 -46.68 -12.20 -24.65
C GLY A 859 -47.81 -13.22 -24.79
N LYS A 860 -48.49 -13.27 -25.95
CA LYS A 860 -49.48 -14.32 -26.28
C LYS A 860 -48.90 -15.74 -26.28
N ARG A 861 -47.57 -15.89 -26.36
CA ARG A 861 -46.84 -17.17 -26.37
C ARG A 861 -46.18 -17.51 -25.03
N GLY A 862 -46.43 -16.74 -23.97
CA GLY A 862 -46.03 -17.06 -22.58
C GLY A 862 -44.73 -16.42 -22.08
N GLY A 863 -44.25 -15.33 -22.69
CA GLY A 863 -43.09 -14.55 -22.20
C GLY A 863 -43.44 -13.43 -21.21
N GLU A 864 -42.44 -12.91 -20.48
CA GLU A 864 -42.56 -11.74 -19.59
C GLU A 864 -42.77 -10.43 -20.39
N SER A 865 -44.02 -10.12 -20.79
CA SER A 865 -44.30 -8.98 -21.71
C SER A 865 -44.74 -7.67 -21.04
N GLU A 866 -45.13 -7.69 -19.75
CA GLU A 866 -45.76 -6.52 -19.10
C GLU A 866 -44.77 -5.37 -18.86
N ARG A 867 -43.53 -5.68 -18.45
CA ARG A 867 -42.50 -4.66 -18.16
C ARG A 867 -41.97 -4.00 -19.43
N GLU A 868 -41.77 -4.78 -20.49
CA GLU A 868 -41.30 -4.26 -21.79
C GLU A 868 -42.36 -3.37 -22.44
N GLY A 869 -43.63 -3.78 -22.39
CA GLY A 869 -44.75 -2.97 -22.88
C GLY A 869 -44.89 -1.63 -22.16
N ALA A 870 -44.72 -1.61 -20.83
CA ALA A 870 -44.77 -0.36 -20.06
C ALA A 870 -43.66 0.64 -20.45
N VAL A 871 -42.47 0.17 -20.80
CA VAL A 871 -41.35 1.03 -21.24
C VAL A 871 -41.63 1.60 -22.64
N MET A 872 -42.20 0.81 -23.55
CA MET A 872 -42.59 1.28 -24.89
C MET A 872 -43.72 2.32 -24.80
N GLU A 873 -44.69 2.13 -23.91
CA GLU A 873 -45.73 3.12 -23.64
C GLU A 873 -45.15 4.44 -23.12
N ARG A 874 -44.19 4.38 -22.18
CA ARG A 874 -43.47 5.56 -21.70
C ARG A 874 -42.76 6.28 -22.86
N LEU A 875 -42.05 5.55 -23.70
CA LEU A 875 -41.32 6.14 -24.84
C LEU A 875 -42.28 6.82 -25.84
N LYS A 876 -43.44 6.20 -26.14
CA LYS A 876 -44.49 6.81 -26.96
C LYS A 876 -45.01 8.12 -26.35
N LYS A 877 -45.27 8.15 -25.05
CA LYS A 877 -45.69 9.38 -24.34
C LYS A 877 -44.64 10.49 -24.44
N GLU A 878 -43.38 10.19 -24.18
CA GLU A 878 -42.32 11.20 -24.22
C GLU A 878 -42.05 11.73 -25.65
N LEU A 879 -42.13 10.87 -26.68
CA LEU A 879 -42.05 11.27 -28.10
C LEU A 879 -43.16 12.27 -28.47
N ARG A 880 -44.40 12.00 -28.04
CA ARG A 880 -45.53 12.91 -28.21
C ARG A 880 -45.27 14.27 -27.55
N GLY A 881 -44.71 14.27 -26.34
CA GLY A 881 -44.33 15.50 -25.63
C GLY A 881 -43.34 16.37 -26.41
N VAL A 882 -42.32 15.78 -27.04
CA VAL A 882 -41.35 16.53 -27.86
C VAL A 882 -42.02 17.11 -29.12
N VAL A 883 -42.87 16.35 -29.80
CA VAL A 883 -43.63 16.85 -30.97
C VAL A 883 -44.55 18.00 -30.57
N TYR A 884 -45.23 17.90 -29.43
CA TYR A 884 -46.03 19.00 -28.90
C TYR A 884 -45.21 20.26 -28.65
N LEU A 885 -44.05 20.14 -27.98
CA LEU A 885 -43.17 21.26 -27.73
C LEU A 885 -42.64 21.88 -29.02
N LEU A 886 -42.34 21.05 -30.03
CA LEU A 886 -41.91 21.53 -31.34
C LEU A 886 -43.04 22.31 -32.03
N LYS A 887 -44.27 21.79 -32.04
CA LYS A 887 -45.45 22.51 -32.55
C LYS A 887 -45.65 23.84 -31.83
N PHE A 888 -45.61 23.81 -30.50
CA PHE A 888 -45.78 24.99 -29.67
C PHE A 888 -44.70 26.05 -29.96
N ALA A 889 -43.44 25.61 -30.09
CA ALA A 889 -42.30 26.46 -30.45
C ALA A 889 -42.48 27.10 -31.84
N LEU A 890 -42.97 26.36 -32.84
CA LEU A 890 -43.18 26.86 -34.20
C LEU A 890 -44.41 27.78 -34.32
N GLN A 891 -45.50 27.48 -33.61
CA GLN A 891 -46.72 28.30 -33.61
C GLN A 891 -46.52 29.65 -32.92
N ASN A 892 -45.68 29.70 -31.89
CA ASN A 892 -45.29 30.91 -31.15
C ASN A 892 -44.00 31.55 -31.71
N SER A 893 -43.95 31.76 -33.03
CA SER A 893 -42.83 32.41 -33.70
C SER A 893 -42.69 33.88 -33.30
N ILE A 894 -41.50 34.29 -32.81
CA ILE A 894 -41.16 35.69 -32.55
C ILE A 894 -40.51 36.26 -33.83
N GLN A 895 -40.97 37.41 -34.33
CA GLN A 895 -40.28 38.12 -35.43
C GLN A 895 -38.87 38.52 -34.99
N VAL A 896 -37.86 37.82 -35.51
CA VAL A 896 -36.45 38.19 -35.41
C VAL A 896 -35.95 38.48 -36.82
N ASP A 897 -35.18 39.55 -37.02
CA ASP A 897 -34.74 40.05 -38.34
C ASP A 897 -34.26 38.92 -39.29
N GLY A 898 -34.90 38.81 -40.46
CA GLY A 898 -34.67 37.76 -41.48
C GLY A 898 -35.75 36.65 -41.57
N GLY A 899 -36.99 36.93 -41.17
CA GLY A 899 -38.04 35.95 -40.83
C GLY A 899 -39.05 35.49 -41.89
N GLU A 900 -38.80 35.61 -43.21
CA GLU A 900 -39.74 35.09 -44.22
C GLU A 900 -39.93 33.56 -44.12
N GLY A 901 -38.83 32.79 -44.00
CA GLY A 901 -38.88 31.32 -43.88
C GLY A 901 -39.46 30.79 -42.56
N GLN A 902 -39.49 31.60 -41.50
CA GLN A 902 -40.09 31.22 -40.21
C GLN A 902 -41.62 31.34 -40.23
N LEU A 903 -42.15 32.32 -40.97
CA LEU A 903 -43.59 32.48 -41.20
C LEU A 903 -44.11 31.37 -42.15
N GLU A 904 -43.36 31.06 -43.20
CA GLU A 904 -43.67 29.94 -44.11
C GLU A 904 -43.67 28.58 -43.38
N ALA A 905 -42.70 28.35 -42.49
CA ALA A 905 -42.67 27.16 -41.65
C ALA A 905 -43.89 27.04 -40.71
N LYS A 906 -44.45 28.16 -40.26
CA LYS A 906 -45.66 28.19 -39.42
C LYS A 906 -46.92 27.92 -40.25
N GLU A 907 -47.03 28.49 -41.43
CA GLU A 907 -48.20 28.35 -42.31
C GLU A 907 -48.32 26.95 -42.93
N ASN A 908 -47.19 26.29 -43.18
CA ASN A 908 -47.17 24.96 -43.81
C ASN A 908 -47.16 23.78 -42.82
N LEU A 909 -46.96 24.01 -41.51
CA LEU A 909 -46.77 22.91 -40.54
C LEU A 909 -47.96 21.94 -40.48
N ASP A 910 -49.20 22.44 -40.38
CA ASP A 910 -50.39 21.58 -40.30
C ASP A 910 -50.62 20.78 -41.59
N LYS A 911 -50.15 21.29 -42.73
CA LYS A 911 -50.18 20.59 -44.01
C LYS A 911 -49.08 19.53 -44.08
N GLU A 912 -47.84 19.87 -43.72
CA GLU A 912 -46.69 18.96 -43.65
C GLU A 912 -47.02 17.73 -42.75
N LEU A 913 -47.63 17.96 -41.57
CA LEU A 913 -47.99 16.89 -40.65
C LEU A 913 -49.10 15.96 -41.18
N ARG A 914 -50.07 16.50 -41.92
CA ARG A 914 -51.13 15.69 -42.55
C ARG A 914 -50.58 14.86 -43.70
N GLU A 915 -49.70 15.43 -44.51
CA GLU A 915 -49.03 14.70 -45.61
C GLU A 915 -48.19 13.53 -45.09
N LEU A 916 -47.54 13.67 -43.92
CA LEU A 916 -46.82 12.57 -43.27
C LEU A 916 -47.75 11.45 -42.76
N VAL A 917 -48.91 11.79 -42.17
CA VAL A 917 -49.90 10.79 -41.74
C VAL A 917 -50.58 10.10 -42.92
N ASP A 918 -50.86 10.84 -44.00
CA ASP A 918 -51.42 10.26 -45.23
C ASP A 918 -50.41 9.28 -45.89
N ALA A 919 -49.10 9.49 -45.69
CA ALA A 919 -48.05 8.58 -46.14
C ALA A 919 -47.91 7.33 -45.25
N ASP A 920 -48.08 7.47 -43.93
CA ASP A 920 -48.09 6.35 -42.97
C ASP A 920 -49.07 6.59 -41.81
N GLU A 921 -50.18 5.84 -41.81
CA GLU A 921 -51.24 5.92 -40.80
C GLU A 921 -50.75 5.61 -39.38
N SER A 922 -49.63 4.90 -39.21
CA SER A 922 -49.06 4.61 -37.88
C SER A 922 -48.61 5.88 -37.14
N LEU A 923 -48.27 6.95 -37.88
CA LEU A 923 -47.83 8.25 -37.34
C LEU A 923 -48.98 9.08 -36.77
N LYS A 924 -50.24 8.71 -37.04
CA LYS A 924 -51.42 9.44 -36.55
C LYS A 924 -51.39 9.64 -35.03
N GLY A 925 -50.98 8.61 -34.29
CA GLY A 925 -50.86 8.64 -32.83
C GLY A 925 -49.71 9.51 -32.31
N LEU A 926 -48.72 9.86 -33.14
CA LEU A 926 -47.63 10.77 -32.79
C LEU A 926 -47.98 12.22 -33.16
N LEU A 927 -48.52 12.42 -34.37
CA LEU A 927 -48.60 13.73 -35.01
C LEU A 927 -49.96 14.43 -34.89
N LEU A 928 -51.07 13.71 -34.65
CA LEU A 928 -52.42 14.30 -34.69
C LEU A 928 -53.24 14.08 -33.40
N GLU A 929 -52.77 13.28 -32.46
CA GLU A 929 -53.45 13.05 -31.19
C GLU A 929 -53.31 14.27 -30.26
N ASP A 930 -54.41 14.67 -29.62
CA ASP A 930 -54.43 15.79 -28.66
C ASP A 930 -53.72 15.38 -27.37
N ILE A 931 -52.85 16.25 -26.87
CA ILE A 931 -52.08 16.04 -25.64
C ILE A 931 -52.65 16.96 -24.55
N ASP A 932 -52.91 16.40 -23.37
CA ASP A 932 -53.26 17.20 -22.19
C ASP A 932 -52.00 17.89 -21.67
N ALA A 933 -51.94 19.22 -21.83
CA ALA A 933 -50.81 20.02 -21.37
C ALA A 933 -50.63 20.02 -19.84
N ASN A 934 -51.57 19.49 -19.06
CA ASN A 934 -51.47 19.37 -17.60
C ASN A 934 -50.94 18.00 -17.13
N ASP A 935 -50.79 17.04 -18.04
CA ASP A 935 -50.22 15.74 -17.70
C ASP A 935 -48.69 15.82 -17.78
N GLY A 936 -48.07 15.86 -16.58
CA GLY A 936 -46.62 15.95 -16.42
C GLY A 936 -45.86 14.75 -17.01
N ASP A 937 -46.52 13.60 -17.22
CA ASP A 937 -45.90 12.41 -17.78
C ASP A 937 -45.49 12.59 -19.26
N PHE A 938 -46.10 13.54 -19.98
CA PHE A 938 -45.70 13.87 -21.36
C PHE A 938 -44.39 14.67 -21.44
N PHE A 939 -44.09 15.42 -20.39
CA PHE A 939 -42.96 16.35 -20.37
C PHE A 939 -41.77 15.84 -19.55
N GLY A 940 -41.93 14.72 -18.83
CA GLY A 940 -40.93 14.12 -17.96
C GLY A 940 -40.72 14.92 -16.67
N GLU A 941 -39.80 14.46 -15.80
CA GLU A 941 -39.49 15.13 -14.52
C GLU A 941 -38.59 16.38 -14.67
N ALA A 942 -38.09 16.67 -15.89
CA ALA A 942 -37.02 17.63 -16.17
C ALA A 942 -37.49 19.06 -16.50
#